data_AF-A0A7L2I996-F1
#
_entry.id   AF-A0A7L2I996-F1
#
_cell.length_a   1.000
_cell.length_b   1.000
_cell.length_c   1.000
_cell.angle_alpha   90.00
_cell.angle_beta   90.00
_cell.angle_gamma   90.00
#
_symmetry.space_group_name_H-M   'P 1'
#
loop_
_entity.id
_entity.type
_entity.pdbx_description
1 polymer ?
#
loop_
_entity_poly.entity_id
_entity_poly.type
_entity_poly.pdbx_seq_one_letter_code
_entity_poly.pdbx_strand_id
1 'polypeptide(L)'
;GVTDSERVAFELLPDDERQCVKCKTTCFMSAVSCPCKPGLLVCLYHMEDLCSCPTYKYKLGYRYTLEELYPMMNALKMRAESYNEWAANVSEALEAKVNNKKSLISFKALIEESELKKFPDNDLLRHLRLVTQDADKCASVAQQLLNGKRQTRYRSGGGKCQNQLTVNELRLFVRQLYALPCLLSQTPLLKDLLDRVEAFQQRSQKLLSEDLPSAAELQDLLDISFDFDVELPQLGELRERLEQARWLEEVQLASAEHSSLTLDDMRRLIDSGVGLAPYPAVEKAMAKLQELLTVSEHWDDKARNLLKARPRQSLSSLAAAAKELEEIPAYLPNGVALKDAVQKAKDWLQEVEALQVGGRVPVLDTLAELVTRGRSIPVHLDYLPRLEALVSEVQAWKECAANTFLCENSPYSLLEVLCPRCDIGMLNLKRKQKKLKEPVPGGKKKSTKLETLSDLERALSESKDTAAAMATLGEARQKEMEALRSLRAANEGKVLGGEEEAELRVCLCQKEPSAPMLQCELCRGFFHTACVPAPALLQGPGVWLCPQCHRSEKPPLEKILPLLASLQRIRVRLPEGDALRYMIERTVSWQHRAQQMLYSGNLKLVQDKMGSGLLYSRWQGTAGQLPETNKVSQTIGAMSFSMPHDWDNRTIYLHSPFSTGQLCIPLHVISTELDELLMEAQLLQVSLPEIQELYQALFTKPSPGVQAEQRSPAGATNDKASCCRGRRDGLSSMERKLKRRLEKESCCEEKRDRVKKMRTPKKKKLKLSLPKELCSHKLERERLLEVQRCGDSHLLASDMSFSEQEDSEDEDAICPAANCLQPEGDEVDWVQCDGSCNQWFHQVCVGISAEMAEKEDYICTSCSGKDSHYRK
;
A
#
# COMPACT_ATOMS: atom_id res chain seq x y z
N GLY A 1 -31.98 92.16 -98.47
CA GLY A 1 -32.80 91.89 -99.66
C GLY A 1 -34.22 91.80 -99.17
N VAL A 2 -34.68 90.57 -98.93
CA VAL A 2 -35.76 90.26 -97.98
C VAL A 2 -35.48 90.94 -96.62
N THR A 3 -36.53 91.45 -95.97
CA THR A 3 -36.49 92.03 -94.61
C THR A 3 -37.68 91.64 -93.75
N ASP A 4 -38.83 91.30 -94.36
CA ASP A 4 -40.01 90.78 -93.66
C ASP A 4 -39.90 89.25 -93.45
N SER A 5 -40.38 88.77 -92.31
CA SER A 5 -40.33 87.35 -91.95
C SER A 5 -41.47 86.94 -91.03
N GLU A 6 -41.92 85.70 -91.14
CA GLU A 6 -42.99 85.13 -90.32
C GLU A 6 -42.71 83.68 -89.96
N ARG A 7 -43.23 83.25 -88.80
CA ARG A 7 -43.20 81.84 -88.44
C ARG A 7 -44.31 81.09 -89.20
N VAL A 8 -43.96 80.02 -89.89
CA VAL A 8 -44.89 79.16 -90.63
C VAL A 8 -44.79 77.73 -90.10
N ALA A 9 -45.93 77.15 -89.70
CA ALA A 9 -46.04 75.75 -89.32
C ALA A 9 -46.20 74.87 -90.59
N PHE A 10 -45.12 74.73 -91.36
CA PHE A 10 -45.13 74.02 -92.64
C PHE A 10 -45.66 72.57 -92.55
N GLU A 11 -45.59 71.92 -91.39
CA GLU A 11 -46.17 70.59 -91.14
C GLU A 11 -47.71 70.53 -91.15
N LEU A 12 -48.38 71.68 -91.06
CA LEU A 12 -49.85 71.78 -91.16
C LEU A 12 -50.33 72.08 -92.59
N LEU A 13 -49.41 72.35 -93.52
CA LEU A 13 -49.71 72.55 -94.93
C LEU A 13 -49.64 71.22 -95.70
N PRO A 14 -50.54 70.98 -96.67
CA PRO A 14 -50.38 69.91 -97.66
C PRO A 14 -49.02 69.96 -98.38
N ASP A 15 -48.53 68.80 -98.82
CA ASP A 15 -47.21 68.68 -99.42
C ASP A 15 -47.07 69.45 -100.75
N ASP A 16 -48.15 69.53 -101.51
CA ASP A 16 -48.28 70.30 -102.74
C ASP A 16 -48.34 71.82 -102.51
N GLU A 17 -49.03 72.28 -101.46
CA GLU A 17 -49.06 73.71 -101.08
C GLU A 17 -47.71 74.22 -100.56
N ARG A 18 -46.88 73.34 -99.99
CA ARG A 18 -45.54 73.68 -99.45
C ARG A 18 -44.37 73.31 -100.35
N GLN A 19 -44.60 72.92 -101.60
CA GLN A 19 -43.54 72.60 -102.55
C GLN A 19 -42.93 73.85 -103.20
N CYS A 20 -41.60 73.90 -103.27
CA CYS A 20 -40.89 74.90 -104.06
C CYS A 20 -41.32 74.84 -105.53
N VAL A 21 -41.87 75.94 -106.07
CA VAL A 21 -42.39 76.00 -107.45
C VAL A 21 -41.39 75.49 -108.50
N LYS A 22 -40.09 75.80 -108.32
CA LYS A 22 -39.01 75.42 -109.24
C LYS A 22 -38.57 73.97 -109.09
N CYS A 23 -38.06 73.57 -107.92
CA CYS A 23 -37.38 72.28 -107.72
C CYS A 23 -38.25 71.19 -107.07
N LYS A 24 -39.52 71.48 -106.76
CA LYS A 24 -40.49 70.55 -106.14
C LYS A 24 -40.05 69.93 -104.81
N THR A 25 -39.08 70.54 -104.12
CA THR A 25 -38.74 70.19 -102.74
C THR A 25 -39.85 70.69 -101.80
N THR A 26 -40.43 69.78 -101.02
CA THR A 26 -41.31 70.09 -99.87
C THR A 26 -40.54 70.96 -98.87
N CYS A 27 -40.96 72.21 -98.71
CA CYS A 27 -40.31 73.16 -97.81
C CYS A 27 -40.75 72.93 -96.36
N PHE A 28 -39.79 72.88 -95.44
CA PHE A 28 -40.05 72.70 -94.01
C PHE A 28 -39.28 73.69 -93.13
N MET A 29 -37.96 73.79 -93.26
CA MET A 29 -37.17 74.69 -92.39
C MET A 29 -37.47 76.18 -92.67
N SER A 30 -37.52 76.54 -93.96
CA SER A 30 -37.91 77.87 -94.42
C SER A 30 -38.25 77.89 -95.91
N ALA A 31 -38.99 78.92 -96.32
CA ALA A 31 -39.37 79.21 -97.70
C ALA A 31 -39.50 80.72 -97.91
N VAL A 32 -39.52 81.16 -99.17
CA VAL A 32 -39.81 82.54 -99.55
C VAL A 32 -41.15 82.59 -100.27
N SER A 33 -42.05 83.45 -99.78
CA SER A 33 -43.32 83.80 -100.42
C SER A 33 -43.30 85.27 -100.85
N CYS A 34 -44.24 85.66 -101.71
CA CYS A 34 -44.41 87.06 -102.11
C CYS A 34 -45.90 87.34 -102.35
N PRO A 35 -46.49 88.43 -101.80
CA PRO A 35 -47.92 88.73 -101.96
C PRO A 35 -48.45 88.86 -103.39
N CYS A 36 -47.58 89.00 -104.40
CA CYS A 36 -47.99 89.00 -105.82
C CYS A 36 -48.35 87.60 -106.36
N LYS A 37 -48.04 86.53 -105.63
CA LYS A 37 -48.40 85.14 -105.96
C LYS A 37 -48.84 84.39 -104.68
N PRO A 38 -50.07 84.63 -104.17
CA PRO A 38 -50.60 83.88 -103.03
C PRO A 38 -50.59 82.37 -103.29
N GLY A 39 -50.31 81.57 -102.26
CA GLY A 39 -50.25 80.11 -102.36
C GLY A 39 -49.03 79.54 -103.11
N LEU A 40 -48.10 80.37 -103.59
CA LEU A 40 -46.87 79.92 -104.25
C LEU A 40 -45.62 80.34 -103.46
N LEU A 41 -44.70 79.39 -103.27
CA LEU A 41 -43.44 79.61 -102.56
C LEU A 41 -42.24 78.97 -103.26
N VAL A 42 -41.03 79.36 -102.84
CA VAL A 42 -39.76 78.73 -103.25
C VAL A 42 -38.90 78.43 -102.03
N CYS A 43 -38.04 77.40 -102.12
CA CYS A 43 -36.98 77.20 -101.14
C CYS A 43 -35.89 78.29 -101.31
N LEU A 44 -35.06 78.51 -100.28
CA LEU A 44 -34.10 79.62 -100.27
C LEU A 44 -33.12 79.61 -101.47
N TYR A 45 -32.77 78.42 -101.98
CA TYR A 45 -31.90 78.25 -103.15
C TYR A 45 -32.49 78.76 -104.47
N HIS A 46 -33.81 78.92 -104.54
CA HIS A 46 -34.54 79.34 -105.75
C HIS A 46 -35.29 80.65 -105.54
N MET A 47 -34.79 81.53 -104.66
CA MET A 47 -35.41 82.83 -104.33
C MET A 47 -35.72 83.69 -105.57
N GLU A 48 -34.87 83.61 -106.61
CA GLU A 48 -35.01 84.37 -107.85
C GLU A 48 -36.07 83.81 -108.80
N ASP A 49 -36.43 82.52 -108.69
CA ASP A 49 -37.45 81.87 -109.52
C ASP A 49 -38.90 82.19 -109.09
N LEU A 50 -39.11 82.83 -107.94
CA LEU A 50 -40.44 83.10 -107.39
C LEU A 50 -41.25 84.04 -108.29
N CYS A 51 -40.71 85.22 -108.59
CA CYS A 51 -41.31 86.24 -109.44
C CYS A 51 -40.30 87.36 -109.78
N SER A 52 -40.73 88.36 -110.54
CA SER A 52 -39.93 89.54 -110.90
C SER A 52 -40.07 90.74 -109.93
N CYS A 53 -40.65 90.55 -108.74
CA CYS A 53 -40.72 91.62 -107.74
C CYS A 53 -39.37 91.80 -107.02
N PRO A 54 -39.02 93.04 -106.59
CA PRO A 54 -37.79 93.28 -105.86
C PRO A 54 -37.82 92.60 -104.48
N THR A 55 -36.69 92.04 -104.06
CA THR A 55 -36.63 91.10 -102.91
C THR A 55 -37.05 91.68 -101.56
N TYR A 56 -37.13 93.01 -101.40
CA TYR A 56 -37.69 93.62 -100.18
C TYR A 56 -39.21 93.45 -100.05
N LYS A 57 -39.92 93.04 -101.12
CA LYS A 57 -41.35 92.67 -101.10
C LYS A 57 -41.58 91.18 -100.85
N TYR A 58 -40.51 90.41 -100.65
CA TYR A 58 -40.60 89.00 -100.30
C TYR A 58 -40.72 88.84 -98.79
N LYS A 59 -41.27 87.71 -98.36
CA LYS A 59 -41.38 87.34 -96.95
C LYS A 59 -40.72 86.00 -96.70
N LEU A 60 -39.88 85.94 -95.68
CA LEU A 60 -39.22 84.71 -95.23
C LEU A 60 -40.15 83.98 -94.26
N GLY A 61 -40.81 82.93 -94.74
CA GLY A 61 -41.47 81.96 -93.86
C GLY A 61 -40.43 81.02 -93.25
N TYR A 62 -40.36 80.92 -91.92
CA TYR A 62 -39.42 80.03 -91.21
C TYR A 62 -40.15 79.18 -90.17
N ARG A 63 -39.66 77.95 -89.90
CA ARG A 63 -40.31 77.07 -88.91
C ARG A 63 -39.79 77.26 -87.49
N TYR A 64 -38.49 77.45 -87.36
CA TYR A 64 -37.77 77.59 -86.08
C TYR A 64 -36.79 78.76 -86.16
N THR A 65 -36.55 79.44 -85.04
CA THR A 65 -35.40 80.35 -84.90
C THR A 65 -34.12 79.55 -84.62
N LEU A 66 -32.95 80.16 -84.79
CA LEU A 66 -31.68 79.51 -84.40
C LEU A 66 -31.66 79.19 -82.89
N GLU A 67 -32.24 80.06 -82.06
CA GLU A 67 -32.37 79.90 -80.62
C GLU A 67 -33.22 78.69 -80.20
N GLU A 68 -34.13 78.21 -81.05
CA GLU A 68 -34.92 77.00 -80.81
C GLU A 68 -34.21 75.73 -81.28
N LEU A 69 -33.36 75.83 -82.31
CA LEU A 69 -32.61 74.70 -82.84
C LEU A 69 -31.45 74.28 -81.92
N TYR A 70 -30.82 75.22 -81.21
CA TYR A 70 -29.78 74.89 -80.23
C TYR A 70 -30.27 73.96 -79.09
N PRO A 71 -31.41 74.22 -78.41
CA PRO A 71 -32.02 73.27 -77.47
C PRO A 71 -32.31 71.89 -78.08
N MET A 72 -32.85 71.82 -79.30
CA MET A 72 -33.14 70.53 -79.98
C MET A 72 -31.84 69.74 -80.25
N MET A 73 -30.81 70.40 -80.75
CA MET A 73 -29.48 69.81 -80.95
C MET A 73 -28.87 69.37 -79.61
N ASN A 74 -28.95 70.20 -78.57
CA ASN A 74 -28.38 69.90 -77.26
C ASN A 74 -29.08 68.72 -76.58
N ALA A 75 -30.40 68.58 -76.73
CA ALA A 75 -31.14 67.42 -76.21
C ALA A 75 -30.69 66.10 -76.87
N LEU A 76 -30.51 66.10 -78.20
CA LEU A 76 -29.95 64.96 -78.93
C LEU A 76 -28.49 64.69 -78.55
N LYS A 77 -27.68 65.75 -78.40
CA LYS A 77 -26.27 65.67 -78.02
C LYS A 77 -26.10 65.04 -76.64
N MET A 78 -26.76 65.55 -75.60
CA MET A 78 -26.72 65.01 -74.24
C MET A 78 -27.15 63.53 -74.20
N ARG A 79 -28.14 63.15 -75.03
CA ARG A 79 -28.59 61.76 -75.14
C ARG A 79 -27.55 60.84 -75.78
N ALA A 80 -26.85 61.30 -76.82
CA ALA A 80 -25.79 60.53 -77.48
C ALA A 80 -24.52 60.44 -76.62
N GLU A 81 -24.10 61.55 -76.01
CA GLU A 81 -22.91 61.59 -75.13
C GLU A 81 -23.08 60.70 -73.90
N SER A 82 -24.25 60.70 -73.24
CA SER A 82 -24.51 59.80 -72.11
C SER A 82 -24.49 58.31 -72.48
N TYR A 83 -24.73 57.94 -73.74
CA TYR A 83 -24.57 56.55 -74.20
C TYR A 83 -23.10 56.22 -74.51
N ASN A 84 -22.36 57.17 -75.11
CA ASN A 84 -20.93 56.99 -75.38
C ASN A 84 -20.11 56.89 -74.08
N GLU A 85 -20.43 57.70 -73.07
CA GLU A 85 -19.83 57.65 -71.73
C GLU A 85 -20.12 56.31 -71.04
N TRP A 86 -21.38 55.87 -71.04
CA TRP A 86 -21.77 54.55 -70.52
C TRP A 86 -21.02 53.41 -71.25
N ALA A 87 -20.96 53.43 -72.58
CA ALA A 87 -20.27 52.40 -73.35
C ALA A 87 -18.76 52.36 -73.05
N ALA A 88 -18.11 53.53 -72.90
CA ALA A 88 -16.72 53.61 -72.48
C ALA A 88 -16.52 53.04 -71.05
N ASN A 89 -17.40 53.40 -70.11
CA ASN A 89 -17.36 52.93 -68.73
C ASN A 89 -17.56 51.41 -68.61
N VAL A 90 -18.33 50.80 -69.51
CA VAL A 90 -18.55 49.35 -69.62
C VAL A 90 -17.35 48.64 -70.25
N SER A 91 -16.80 49.14 -71.37
CA SER A 91 -15.59 48.55 -71.97
C SER A 91 -14.40 48.62 -71.02
N GLU A 92 -14.19 49.75 -70.33
CA GLU A 92 -13.16 49.88 -69.29
C GLU A 92 -13.38 48.88 -68.14
N ALA A 93 -14.63 48.64 -67.74
CA ALA A 93 -14.96 47.67 -66.68
C ALA A 93 -14.64 46.21 -67.09
N LEU A 94 -14.87 45.86 -68.35
CA LEU A 94 -14.67 44.51 -68.89
C LEU A 94 -13.19 44.22 -69.22
N GLU A 95 -12.45 45.21 -69.73
CA GLU A 95 -11.02 45.11 -70.06
C GLU A 95 -10.08 45.41 -68.87
N ALA A 96 -10.65 45.61 -67.67
CA ALA A 96 -9.92 46.00 -66.48
C ALA A 96 -8.82 45.00 -66.09
N LYS A 97 -7.56 45.47 -66.08
CA LYS A 97 -6.43 44.74 -65.50
C LYS A 97 -6.66 44.50 -64.00
N VAL A 98 -6.11 43.42 -63.46
CA VAL A 98 -6.37 42.88 -62.11
C VAL A 98 -6.50 43.95 -61.01
N ASN A 99 -5.61 44.94 -60.98
CA ASN A 99 -5.56 45.97 -59.94
C ASN A 99 -6.70 47.01 -60.02
N ASN A 100 -7.40 47.09 -61.15
CA ASN A 100 -8.42 48.11 -61.45
C ASN A 100 -9.82 47.49 -61.70
N LYS A 101 -10.00 46.18 -61.46
CA LYS A 101 -11.28 45.48 -61.68
C LYS A 101 -12.39 46.08 -60.81
N LYS A 102 -13.52 46.43 -61.43
CA LYS A 102 -14.70 46.96 -60.71
C LYS A 102 -15.46 45.83 -60.01
N SER A 103 -16.30 46.13 -59.02
CA SER A 103 -17.05 45.11 -58.28
C SER A 103 -18.21 44.53 -59.09
N LEU A 104 -18.71 43.34 -58.72
CA LEU A 104 -19.94 42.78 -59.30
C LEU A 104 -21.16 43.72 -59.11
N ILE A 105 -21.23 44.46 -58.01
CA ILE A 105 -22.28 45.48 -57.78
C ILE A 105 -22.16 46.62 -58.80
N SER A 106 -20.92 47.04 -59.13
CA SER A 106 -20.66 48.05 -60.15
C SER A 106 -21.08 47.59 -61.56
N PHE A 107 -20.95 46.30 -61.86
CA PHE A 107 -21.42 45.72 -63.13
C PHE A 107 -22.96 45.72 -63.21
N LYS A 108 -23.66 45.37 -62.12
CA LYS A 108 -25.13 45.45 -62.03
C LYS A 108 -25.64 46.89 -62.18
N ALA A 109 -25.00 47.85 -61.52
CA ALA A 109 -25.33 49.27 -61.65
C ALA A 109 -25.21 49.79 -63.10
N LEU A 110 -24.24 49.29 -63.88
CA LEU A 110 -24.10 49.65 -65.30
C LEU A 110 -25.22 49.02 -66.17
N ILE A 111 -25.75 47.85 -65.80
CA ILE A 111 -26.93 47.25 -66.46
C ILE A 111 -28.19 48.06 -66.09
N GLU A 112 -28.40 48.35 -64.80
CA GLU A 112 -29.51 49.16 -64.28
C GLU A 112 -29.54 50.56 -64.91
N GLU A 113 -28.38 51.21 -65.07
CA GLU A 113 -28.27 52.48 -65.79
C GLU A 113 -28.75 52.36 -67.23
N SER A 114 -28.36 51.29 -67.94
CA SER A 114 -28.76 51.07 -69.33
C SER A 114 -30.26 50.84 -69.49
N GLU A 115 -30.90 50.21 -68.50
CA GLU A 115 -32.33 49.91 -68.50
C GLU A 115 -33.16 51.13 -68.09
N LEU A 116 -32.73 51.86 -67.04
CA LEU A 116 -33.32 53.14 -66.62
C LEU A 116 -33.24 54.19 -67.74
N LYS A 117 -32.07 54.30 -68.40
CA LYS A 117 -31.87 55.20 -69.55
C LYS A 117 -32.43 54.62 -70.85
N LYS A 118 -32.92 53.38 -70.91
CA LYS A 118 -33.44 52.72 -72.12
C LYS A 118 -32.45 52.81 -73.30
N PHE A 119 -31.23 52.35 -73.10
CA PHE A 119 -30.23 52.21 -74.16
C PHE A 119 -30.55 51.00 -75.07
N PRO A 120 -30.07 50.98 -76.34
CA PRO A 120 -30.35 49.88 -77.26
C PRO A 120 -29.66 48.58 -76.82
N ASP A 121 -30.34 47.44 -77.03
CA ASP A 121 -29.79 46.11 -76.78
C ASP A 121 -28.74 45.75 -77.84
N ASN A 122 -27.50 46.10 -77.53
CA ASN A 122 -26.31 45.85 -78.35
C ASN A 122 -25.47 44.70 -77.77
N ASP A 123 -24.45 44.27 -78.51
CA ASP A 123 -23.61 43.14 -78.09
C ASP A 123 -22.74 43.47 -76.86
N LEU A 124 -22.44 44.75 -76.60
CA LEU A 124 -21.75 45.20 -75.39
C LEU A 124 -22.60 45.00 -74.12
N LEU A 125 -23.90 45.34 -74.18
CA LEU A 125 -24.85 45.12 -73.09
C LEU A 125 -25.12 43.62 -72.88
N ARG A 126 -25.22 42.84 -73.96
CA ARG A 126 -25.34 41.37 -73.90
C ARG A 126 -24.11 40.74 -73.25
N HIS A 127 -22.91 41.19 -73.62
CA HIS A 127 -21.66 40.70 -73.05
C HIS A 127 -21.53 41.08 -71.56
N LEU A 128 -21.87 42.32 -71.18
CA LEU A 128 -21.92 42.76 -69.78
C LEU A 128 -22.91 41.92 -68.97
N ARG A 129 -24.13 41.68 -69.48
CA ARG A 129 -25.13 40.81 -68.84
C ARG A 129 -24.62 39.37 -68.66
N LEU A 130 -24.00 38.79 -69.69
CA LEU A 130 -23.42 37.43 -69.62
C LEU A 130 -22.33 37.33 -68.54
N VAL A 131 -21.34 38.24 -68.58
CA VAL A 131 -20.23 38.27 -67.61
C VAL A 131 -20.74 38.49 -66.18
N THR A 132 -21.75 39.35 -66.00
CA THR A 132 -22.40 39.57 -64.70
C THR A 132 -23.12 38.31 -64.22
N GLN A 133 -23.83 37.60 -65.11
CA GLN A 133 -24.54 36.37 -64.75
C GLN A 133 -23.58 35.24 -64.39
N ASP A 134 -22.46 35.09 -65.09
CA ASP A 134 -21.45 34.08 -64.78
C ASP A 134 -20.70 34.41 -63.48
N ALA A 135 -20.42 35.70 -63.24
CA ALA A 135 -19.88 36.16 -61.97
C ALA A 135 -20.85 35.95 -60.79
N ASP A 136 -22.17 36.10 -60.98
CA ASP A 136 -23.19 35.75 -59.99
C ASP A 136 -23.21 34.23 -59.69
N LYS A 137 -23.11 33.37 -60.71
CA LYS A 137 -23.00 31.90 -60.51
C LYS A 137 -21.75 31.57 -59.70
N CYS A 138 -20.59 32.14 -60.07
CA CYS A 138 -19.34 31.96 -59.34
C CYS A 138 -19.43 32.47 -57.89
N ALA A 139 -20.07 33.62 -57.65
CA ALA A 139 -20.29 34.14 -56.29
C ALA A 139 -21.21 33.22 -55.46
N SER A 140 -22.25 32.65 -56.07
CA SER A 140 -23.16 31.71 -55.41
C SER A 140 -22.45 30.42 -54.99
N VAL A 141 -21.71 29.78 -55.89
CA VAL A 141 -20.91 28.57 -55.58
C VAL A 141 -19.83 28.90 -54.54
N ALA A 142 -19.16 30.04 -54.67
CA ALA A 142 -18.15 30.48 -53.70
C ALA A 142 -18.76 30.72 -52.30
N GLN A 143 -19.98 31.25 -52.22
CA GLN A 143 -20.69 31.43 -50.96
C GLN A 143 -21.15 30.09 -50.37
N GLN A 144 -21.56 29.12 -51.18
CA GLN A 144 -21.90 27.77 -50.72
C GLN A 144 -20.69 27.09 -50.06
N LEU A 145 -19.51 27.13 -50.69
CA LEU A 145 -18.27 26.58 -50.14
C LEU A 145 -17.86 27.25 -48.82
N LEU A 146 -18.03 28.58 -48.70
CA LEU A 146 -17.78 29.30 -47.46
C LEU A 146 -18.81 29.02 -46.36
N ASN A 147 -20.03 28.58 -46.73
CA ASN A 147 -21.12 28.25 -45.82
C ASN A 147 -21.09 26.78 -45.32
N GLY A 148 -20.17 25.94 -45.81
CA GLY A 148 -20.07 24.50 -45.47
C GLY A 148 -19.99 24.19 -43.97
N LYS A 149 -19.51 25.16 -43.16
CA LYS A 149 -19.49 25.15 -41.68
C LYS A 149 -20.87 25.05 -40.98
N ARG A 150 -21.94 24.64 -41.67
CA ARG A 150 -23.30 24.45 -41.12
C ARG A 150 -23.84 23.02 -41.22
N GLN A 151 -23.04 22.01 -41.58
CA GLN A 151 -23.43 20.61 -41.33
C GLN A 151 -23.17 20.21 -39.87
N THR A 152 -24.07 20.61 -38.98
CA THR A 152 -24.11 20.17 -37.58
C THR A 152 -24.61 18.72 -37.47
N ARG A 153 -23.77 17.75 -37.86
CA ARG A 153 -23.95 16.35 -37.45
C ARG A 153 -22.59 15.71 -37.16
N TYR A 154 -22.32 15.47 -35.87
CA TYR A 154 -21.15 14.73 -35.39
C TYR A 154 -21.21 13.28 -35.90
N ARG A 155 -20.59 12.99 -37.05
CA ARG A 155 -20.53 11.63 -37.62
C ARG A 155 -19.22 10.95 -37.22
N SER A 156 -19.24 10.27 -36.08
CA SER A 156 -18.20 9.31 -35.67
C SER A 156 -18.20 8.07 -36.55
N GLY A 157 -17.65 8.20 -37.76
CA GLY A 157 -17.53 7.13 -38.73
C GLY A 157 -17.22 7.69 -40.12
N GLY A 158 -16.12 7.24 -40.72
CA GLY A 158 -15.55 7.75 -41.98
C GLY A 158 -16.34 7.44 -43.26
N GLY A 159 -17.66 7.64 -43.24
CA GLY A 159 -18.49 7.61 -44.44
C GLY A 159 -18.21 8.82 -45.33
N LYS A 160 -17.71 8.58 -46.55
CA LYS A 160 -17.35 9.65 -47.48
C LYS A 160 -18.55 10.54 -47.83
N CYS A 161 -18.51 11.81 -47.45
CA CYS A 161 -19.37 12.84 -48.02
C CYS A 161 -19.04 12.98 -49.51
N GLN A 162 -19.89 12.45 -50.39
CA GLN A 162 -19.60 12.31 -51.83
C GLN A 162 -19.48 13.65 -52.61
N ASN A 163 -19.60 14.77 -51.91
CA ASN A 163 -19.63 16.13 -52.47
C ASN A 163 -18.48 17.03 -51.95
N GLN A 164 -17.52 16.51 -51.17
CA GLN A 164 -16.39 17.31 -50.70
C GLN A 164 -15.41 17.64 -51.85
N LEU A 165 -14.90 18.87 -51.84
CA LEU A 165 -14.02 19.38 -52.88
C LEU A 165 -12.56 19.01 -52.56
N THR A 166 -11.76 18.59 -53.55
CA THR A 166 -10.33 18.37 -53.31
C THR A 166 -9.55 19.69 -53.26
N VAL A 167 -8.40 19.69 -52.59
CA VAL A 167 -7.48 20.86 -52.54
C VAL A 167 -7.05 21.32 -53.94
N ASN A 168 -6.96 20.40 -54.90
CA ASN A 168 -6.64 20.71 -56.29
C ASN A 168 -7.78 21.47 -57.00
N GLU A 169 -9.02 21.06 -56.77
CA GLU A 169 -10.21 21.73 -57.32
C GLU A 169 -10.42 23.10 -56.66
N LEU A 170 -10.21 23.24 -55.35
CA LEU A 170 -10.23 24.54 -54.67
C LEU A 170 -9.19 25.50 -55.28
N ARG A 171 -7.96 25.01 -55.52
CA ARG A 171 -6.90 25.79 -56.17
C ARG A 171 -7.25 26.19 -57.61
N LEU A 172 -7.96 25.34 -58.36
CA LEU A 172 -8.43 25.68 -59.70
C LEU A 172 -9.60 26.68 -59.68
N PHE A 173 -10.55 26.52 -58.77
CA PHE A 173 -11.69 27.43 -58.61
C PHE A 173 -11.25 28.82 -58.17
N VAL A 174 -10.37 28.94 -57.17
CA VAL A 174 -9.80 30.23 -56.75
C VAL A 174 -9.06 30.93 -57.91
N ARG A 175 -8.34 30.19 -58.77
CA ARG A 175 -7.71 30.74 -59.99
C ARG A 175 -8.75 31.24 -61.01
N GLN A 176 -9.88 30.55 -61.17
CA GLN A 176 -10.99 31.02 -62.02
C GLN A 176 -11.62 32.31 -61.47
N LEU A 177 -11.81 32.42 -60.15
CA LEU A 177 -12.36 33.64 -59.53
C LEU A 177 -11.46 34.86 -59.75
N TYR A 178 -10.13 34.72 -59.74
CA TYR A 178 -9.21 35.81 -60.09
C TYR A 178 -9.19 36.16 -61.59
N ALA A 179 -9.61 35.24 -62.46
CA ALA A 179 -9.69 35.47 -63.91
C ALA A 179 -10.90 36.34 -64.30
N LEU A 180 -12.04 36.23 -63.59
CA LEU A 180 -13.28 36.98 -63.85
C LEU A 180 -13.04 38.50 -64.02
N PRO A 181 -13.69 39.21 -64.97
CA PRO A 181 -13.48 40.65 -65.18
C PRO A 181 -13.81 41.53 -63.96
N CYS A 182 -14.74 41.12 -63.10
CA CYS A 182 -15.12 41.84 -61.89
C CYS A 182 -14.57 41.21 -60.60
N LEU A 183 -14.48 42.00 -59.52
CA LEU A 183 -14.15 41.51 -58.18
C LEU A 183 -15.39 40.96 -57.45
N LEU A 184 -15.21 39.81 -56.79
CA LEU A 184 -16.17 39.18 -55.87
C LEU A 184 -15.63 39.27 -54.42
N SER A 185 -16.54 39.41 -53.44
CA SER A 185 -16.17 39.47 -52.01
C SER A 185 -15.73 38.11 -51.44
N GLN A 186 -16.14 37.01 -52.05
CA GLN A 186 -15.79 35.65 -51.63
C GLN A 186 -14.37 35.23 -52.02
N THR A 187 -13.81 35.81 -53.10
CA THR A 187 -12.47 35.46 -53.62
C THR A 187 -11.35 35.52 -52.57
N PRO A 188 -11.17 36.61 -51.79
CA PRO A 188 -10.13 36.63 -50.75
C PRO A 188 -10.36 35.60 -49.64
N LEU A 189 -11.61 35.31 -49.27
CA LEU A 189 -11.95 34.34 -48.22
C LEU A 189 -11.63 32.90 -48.63
N LEU A 190 -11.90 32.54 -49.90
CA LEU A 190 -11.51 31.23 -50.45
C LEU A 190 -10.00 31.12 -50.70
N LYS A 191 -9.32 32.23 -51.00
CA LYS A 191 -7.85 32.25 -51.09
C LYS A 191 -7.20 32.02 -49.72
N ASP A 192 -7.72 32.66 -48.68
CA ASP A 192 -7.30 32.49 -47.29
C ASP A 192 -7.59 31.08 -46.75
N LEU A 193 -8.74 30.49 -47.09
CA LEU A 193 -9.03 29.07 -46.83
C LEU A 193 -8.00 28.14 -47.52
N LEU A 194 -7.73 28.36 -48.82
CA LEU A 194 -6.74 27.59 -49.57
C LEU A 194 -5.34 27.71 -48.95
N ASP A 195 -4.93 28.91 -48.53
CA ASP A 195 -3.62 29.15 -47.91
C ASP A 195 -3.47 28.43 -46.56
N ARG A 196 -4.53 28.38 -45.75
CA ARG A 196 -4.54 27.55 -44.51
C ARG A 196 -4.45 26.06 -44.82
N VAL A 197 -5.16 25.58 -45.84
CA VAL A 197 -5.12 24.16 -46.25
C VAL A 197 -3.74 23.78 -46.80
N GLU A 198 -3.10 24.64 -47.61
CA GLU A 198 -1.74 24.41 -48.09
C GLU A 198 -0.71 24.45 -46.94
N ALA A 199 -0.89 25.34 -45.95
CA ALA A 199 -0.06 25.36 -44.75
C ALA A 199 -0.26 24.12 -43.86
N PHE A 200 -1.50 23.61 -43.74
CA PHE A 200 -1.80 22.34 -43.07
C PHE A 200 -1.08 21.17 -43.76
N GLN A 201 -1.14 21.08 -45.09
CA GLN A 201 -0.46 20.01 -45.83
C GLN A 201 1.07 20.06 -45.65
N GLN A 202 1.67 21.25 -45.60
CA GLN A 202 3.11 21.40 -45.30
C GLN A 202 3.48 20.98 -43.87
N ARG A 203 2.66 21.33 -42.87
CA ARG A 203 2.86 20.91 -41.46
C ARG A 203 2.70 19.40 -41.30
N SER A 204 1.68 18.82 -41.94
CA SER A 204 1.44 17.38 -41.98
C SER A 204 2.64 16.65 -42.56
N GLN A 205 3.11 17.05 -43.74
CA GLN A 205 4.28 16.42 -44.37
C GLN A 205 5.55 16.53 -43.51
N LYS A 206 5.75 17.63 -42.77
CA LYS A 206 6.84 17.76 -41.79
C LYS A 206 6.71 16.72 -40.68
N LEU A 207 5.61 16.71 -39.92
CA LEU A 207 5.46 15.80 -38.75
C LEU A 207 5.49 14.32 -39.16
N LEU A 208 4.93 13.97 -40.32
CA LEU A 208 4.99 12.61 -40.86
C LEU A 208 6.42 12.18 -41.22
N SER A 209 7.28 13.13 -41.62
CA SER A 209 8.70 12.88 -41.95
C SER A 209 9.65 12.83 -40.75
N GLU A 210 9.18 13.15 -39.55
CA GLU A 210 10.00 13.13 -38.33
C GLU A 210 10.00 11.74 -37.68
N ASP A 211 11.15 11.32 -37.15
CA ASP A 211 11.32 10.00 -36.50
C ASP A 211 10.45 9.86 -35.23
N LEU A 212 10.35 10.94 -34.46
CA LEU A 212 9.66 11.04 -33.16
C LEU A 212 8.94 12.40 -33.02
N PRO A 213 7.83 12.63 -33.77
CA PRO A 213 6.95 13.78 -33.56
C PRO A 213 6.20 13.63 -32.23
N SER A 214 5.78 14.74 -31.62
CA SER A 214 4.96 14.68 -30.41
C SER A 214 3.52 14.26 -30.72
N ALA A 215 2.93 13.45 -29.84
CA ALA A 215 1.51 13.15 -29.89
C ALA A 215 0.62 14.40 -29.73
N ALA A 216 1.08 15.40 -28.99
CA ALA A 216 0.36 16.67 -28.84
C ALA A 216 0.33 17.45 -30.18
N GLU A 217 1.48 17.63 -30.83
CA GLU A 217 1.56 18.36 -32.13
C GLU A 217 0.75 17.66 -33.25
N LEU A 218 0.67 16.33 -33.21
CA LEU A 218 -0.17 15.55 -34.14
C LEU A 218 -1.67 15.66 -33.82
N GLN A 219 -2.05 15.73 -32.55
CA GLN A 219 -3.43 15.96 -32.12
C GLN A 219 -3.87 17.39 -32.48
N ASP A 220 -3.09 18.42 -32.11
CA ASP A 220 -3.32 19.83 -32.48
C ASP A 220 -3.54 19.99 -33.99
N LEU A 221 -2.73 19.31 -34.80
CA LEU A 221 -2.86 19.36 -36.26
C LEU A 221 -4.13 18.65 -36.76
N LEU A 222 -4.51 17.52 -36.18
CA LEU A 222 -5.77 16.84 -36.48
C LEU A 222 -6.99 17.68 -36.04
N ASP A 223 -6.89 18.43 -34.95
CA ASP A 223 -7.99 19.29 -34.49
C ASP A 223 -8.17 20.52 -35.40
N ILE A 224 -7.07 21.09 -35.89
CA ILE A 224 -7.10 22.09 -36.99
C ILE A 224 -7.75 21.52 -38.26
N SER A 225 -7.74 20.20 -38.48
CA SER A 225 -8.36 19.62 -39.70
C SER A 225 -9.89 19.70 -39.72
N PHE A 226 -10.55 19.79 -38.57
CA PHE A 226 -12.02 19.97 -38.50
C PHE A 226 -12.48 21.36 -38.99
N ASP A 227 -11.56 22.31 -39.11
CA ASP A 227 -11.83 23.66 -39.61
C ASP A 227 -11.98 23.73 -41.15
N PHE A 228 -11.73 22.61 -41.85
CA PHE A 228 -11.61 22.50 -43.31
C PHE A 228 -12.66 21.57 -43.94
N ASP A 229 -13.64 22.13 -44.66
CA ASP A 229 -14.59 21.36 -45.49
C ASP A 229 -14.03 21.07 -46.89
N VAL A 230 -12.94 20.28 -46.94
CA VAL A 230 -12.28 19.79 -48.17
C VAL A 230 -11.71 18.39 -47.95
N GLU A 231 -11.54 17.59 -49.02
CA GLU A 231 -10.93 16.26 -48.90
C GLU A 231 -9.42 16.39 -48.58
N LEU A 232 -9.03 15.91 -47.39
CA LEU A 232 -7.66 15.92 -46.87
C LEU A 232 -7.11 14.47 -46.81
N PRO A 233 -6.35 14.00 -47.82
CA PRO A 233 -5.89 12.61 -47.88
C PRO A 233 -4.90 12.24 -46.77
N GLN A 234 -4.24 13.22 -46.14
CA GLN A 234 -3.26 13.00 -45.07
C GLN A 234 -3.87 12.52 -43.74
N LEU A 235 -5.21 12.59 -43.56
CA LEU A 235 -5.84 12.33 -42.26
C LEU A 235 -5.77 10.88 -41.78
N GLY A 236 -5.60 9.90 -42.67
CA GLY A 236 -5.35 8.51 -42.27
C GLY A 236 -3.95 8.35 -41.67
N GLU A 237 -2.94 8.76 -42.44
CA GLU A 237 -1.51 8.69 -42.07
C GLU A 237 -1.22 9.46 -40.77
N LEU A 238 -1.84 10.64 -40.58
CA LEU A 238 -1.72 11.42 -39.33
C LEU A 238 -2.31 10.70 -38.11
N ARG A 239 -3.39 9.92 -38.26
CA ARG A 239 -4.00 9.16 -37.16
C ARG A 239 -3.15 7.94 -36.79
N GLU A 240 -2.68 7.20 -37.79
CA GLU A 240 -1.71 6.11 -37.58
C GLU A 240 -0.43 6.64 -36.90
N ARG A 241 0.09 7.79 -37.34
CA ARG A 241 1.26 8.43 -36.73
C ARG A 241 1.01 8.88 -35.29
N LEU A 242 -0.20 9.35 -34.97
CA LEU A 242 -0.58 9.77 -33.61
C LEU A 242 -0.64 8.57 -32.65
N GLU A 243 -1.22 7.45 -33.06
CA GLU A 243 -1.26 6.21 -32.27
C GLU A 243 0.15 5.68 -31.99
N GLN A 244 1.02 5.68 -33.02
CA GLN A 244 2.45 5.36 -32.87
C GLN A 244 3.17 6.32 -31.91
N ALA A 245 2.90 7.64 -32.00
CA ALA A 245 3.54 8.65 -31.17
C ALA A 245 3.13 8.50 -29.69
N ARG A 246 1.81 8.37 -29.40
CA ARG A 246 1.29 8.13 -28.05
C ARG A 246 1.93 6.91 -27.41
N TRP A 247 1.96 5.79 -28.14
CA TRP A 247 2.57 4.56 -27.66
C TRP A 247 4.09 4.72 -27.41
N LEU A 248 4.81 5.40 -28.28
CA LEU A 248 6.23 5.70 -28.08
C LEU A 248 6.49 6.63 -26.88
N GLU A 249 5.58 7.56 -26.58
CA GLU A 249 5.62 8.41 -25.39
C GLU A 249 5.33 7.60 -24.11
N GLU A 250 4.27 6.77 -24.09
CA GLU A 250 3.95 5.84 -23.00
C GLU A 250 5.13 4.93 -22.65
N VAL A 251 5.75 4.31 -23.67
CA VAL A 251 6.92 3.45 -23.50
C VAL A 251 8.12 4.21 -22.96
N GLN A 252 8.33 5.46 -23.36
CA GLN A 252 9.42 6.30 -22.83
C GLN A 252 9.16 6.69 -21.37
N LEU A 253 7.94 7.07 -21.00
CA LEU A 253 7.56 7.40 -19.63
C LEU A 253 7.71 6.19 -18.70
N ALA A 254 7.15 5.04 -19.08
CA ALA A 254 7.29 3.80 -18.33
C ALA A 254 8.75 3.31 -18.26
N SER A 255 9.55 3.57 -19.30
CA SER A 255 10.99 3.26 -19.28
C SER A 255 11.82 4.23 -18.45
N ALA A 256 11.34 5.44 -18.16
CA ALA A 256 12.09 6.43 -17.36
C ALA A 256 12.10 6.05 -15.86
N GLU A 257 10.99 5.50 -15.36
CA GLU A 257 10.89 5.01 -13.98
C GLU A 257 11.27 3.52 -13.86
N HIS A 258 12.56 3.21 -14.02
CA HIS A 258 13.11 1.84 -13.90
C HIS A 258 12.69 1.09 -12.61
N SER A 259 12.34 1.82 -11.54
CA SER A 259 11.93 1.27 -10.24
C SER A 259 10.44 0.95 -10.11
N SER A 260 9.58 1.45 -11.00
CA SER A 260 8.14 1.16 -11.00
C SER A 260 7.73 0.20 -12.12
N LEU A 261 8.43 0.20 -13.27
CA LEU A 261 8.16 -0.65 -14.43
C LEU A 261 8.11 -2.16 -14.09
N THR A 262 6.91 -2.75 -14.06
CA THR A 262 6.73 -4.19 -13.78
C THR A 262 6.69 -5.04 -15.05
N LEU A 263 6.76 -6.38 -14.88
CA LEU A 263 6.56 -7.34 -15.96
C LEU A 263 5.18 -7.20 -16.63
N ASP A 264 4.15 -6.83 -15.87
CA ASP A 264 2.78 -6.69 -16.39
C ASP A 264 2.57 -5.35 -17.12
N ASP A 265 3.33 -4.32 -16.76
CA ASP A 265 3.43 -3.08 -17.56
C ASP A 265 4.12 -3.33 -18.90
N MET A 266 5.24 -4.07 -18.91
CA MET A 266 5.91 -4.45 -20.16
C MET A 266 5.00 -5.28 -21.07
N ARG A 267 4.24 -6.23 -20.51
CA ARG A 267 3.26 -7.02 -21.26
C ARG A 267 2.16 -6.13 -21.84
N ARG A 268 1.55 -5.26 -21.03
CA ARG A 268 0.51 -4.31 -21.49
C ARG A 268 1.01 -3.41 -22.62
N LEU A 269 2.24 -2.89 -22.51
CA LEU A 269 2.87 -2.06 -23.55
C LEU A 269 3.22 -2.86 -24.81
N ILE A 270 3.55 -4.15 -24.69
CA ILE A 270 3.72 -5.03 -25.86
C ILE A 270 2.37 -5.28 -26.53
N ASP A 271 1.33 -5.63 -25.76
CA ASP A 271 -0.01 -5.94 -26.27
C ASP A 271 -0.66 -4.73 -26.97
N SER A 272 -0.48 -3.50 -26.44
CA SER A 272 -0.94 -2.28 -27.12
C SER A 272 -0.13 -1.95 -28.37
N GLY A 273 1.17 -2.26 -28.40
CA GLY A 273 2.04 -2.00 -29.55
C GLY A 273 1.83 -2.96 -30.72
N VAL A 274 1.34 -4.18 -30.48
CA VAL A 274 1.12 -5.21 -31.52
C VAL A 274 0.00 -4.82 -32.52
N GLY A 275 -0.92 -3.93 -32.15
CA GLY A 275 -1.99 -3.45 -33.03
C GLY A 275 -1.59 -2.33 -33.99
N LEU A 276 -0.43 -1.71 -33.82
CA LEU A 276 -0.04 -0.49 -34.52
C LEU A 276 0.42 -0.73 -35.98
N ALA A 277 0.22 0.28 -36.83
CA ALA A 277 0.78 0.31 -38.17
C ALA A 277 2.33 0.25 -38.12
N PRO A 278 3.02 -0.57 -38.95
CA PRO A 278 4.46 -0.77 -38.86
C PRO A 278 5.28 0.52 -39.07
N TYR A 279 6.18 0.81 -38.13
CA TYR A 279 7.09 1.96 -38.21
C TYR A 279 8.44 1.68 -37.52
N PRO A 280 9.60 2.08 -38.08
CA PRO A 280 10.91 1.66 -37.57
C PRO A 280 11.20 2.06 -36.12
N ALA A 281 10.67 3.20 -35.63
CA ALA A 281 10.81 3.56 -34.22
C ALA A 281 9.97 2.66 -33.29
N VAL A 282 8.77 2.26 -33.73
CA VAL A 282 7.88 1.35 -33.00
C VAL A 282 8.49 -0.06 -32.95
N GLU A 283 8.93 -0.61 -34.08
CA GLU A 283 9.61 -1.91 -34.13
C GLU A 283 10.85 -1.96 -33.22
N LYS A 284 11.64 -0.87 -33.21
CA LYS A 284 12.85 -0.73 -32.38
C LYS A 284 12.54 -0.62 -30.89
N ALA A 285 11.42 -0.01 -30.50
CA ALA A 285 10.97 0.05 -29.11
C ALA A 285 10.33 -1.28 -28.68
N MET A 286 9.53 -1.91 -29.54
CA MET A 286 8.94 -3.24 -29.34
C MET A 286 10.03 -4.30 -29.10
N ALA A 287 11.07 -4.35 -29.94
CA ALA A 287 12.19 -5.27 -29.77
C ALA A 287 12.91 -5.09 -28.42
N LYS A 288 13.11 -3.83 -27.98
CA LYS A 288 13.69 -3.53 -26.66
C LYS A 288 12.80 -3.98 -25.50
N LEU A 289 11.48 -3.77 -25.59
CA LEU A 289 10.53 -4.22 -24.56
C LEU A 289 10.49 -5.74 -24.47
N GLN A 290 10.51 -6.44 -25.61
CA GLN A 290 10.55 -7.91 -25.67
C GLN A 290 11.87 -8.47 -25.10
N GLU A 291 13.01 -7.83 -25.41
CA GLU A 291 14.31 -8.17 -24.82
C GLU A 291 14.30 -7.94 -23.31
N LEU A 292 13.87 -6.76 -22.85
CA LEU A 292 13.81 -6.41 -21.43
C LEU A 292 12.87 -7.33 -20.65
N LEU A 293 11.68 -7.65 -21.19
CA LEU A 293 10.73 -8.59 -20.58
C LEU A 293 11.36 -9.98 -20.46
N THR A 294 11.98 -10.49 -21.54
CA THR A 294 12.64 -11.82 -21.53
C THR A 294 13.75 -11.91 -20.48
N VAL A 295 14.58 -10.86 -20.37
CA VAL A 295 15.64 -10.77 -19.36
C VAL A 295 15.05 -10.67 -17.95
N SER A 296 14.01 -9.85 -17.78
CA SER A 296 13.36 -9.58 -16.49
C SER A 296 12.62 -10.80 -15.94
N GLU A 297 11.87 -11.53 -16.77
CA GLU A 297 11.22 -12.79 -16.41
C GLU A 297 12.24 -13.85 -16.01
N HIS A 298 13.30 -14.03 -16.82
CA HIS A 298 14.39 -14.96 -16.50
C HIS A 298 15.01 -14.65 -15.13
N TRP A 299 15.18 -13.36 -14.81
CA TRP A 299 15.81 -12.91 -13.59
C TRP A 299 14.94 -12.97 -12.34
N ASP A 300 13.64 -12.65 -12.45
CA ASP A 300 12.69 -12.86 -11.36
C ASP A 300 12.57 -14.36 -11.03
N ASP A 301 12.51 -15.24 -12.03
CA ASP A 301 12.52 -16.69 -11.80
C ASP A 301 13.88 -17.22 -11.32
N LYS A 302 15.02 -16.66 -11.77
CA LYS A 302 16.35 -16.98 -11.21
C LYS A 302 16.40 -16.63 -9.72
N ALA A 303 15.91 -15.44 -9.31
CA ALA A 303 15.82 -15.04 -7.92
C ALA A 303 14.84 -15.91 -7.11
N ARG A 304 13.66 -16.20 -7.66
CA ARG A 304 12.62 -17.08 -7.07
C ARG A 304 13.16 -18.48 -6.79
N ASN A 305 13.93 -19.04 -7.72
CA ASN A 305 14.53 -20.37 -7.60
C ASN A 305 15.71 -20.38 -6.61
N LEU A 306 16.55 -19.34 -6.59
CA LEU A 306 17.62 -19.18 -5.60
C LEU A 306 17.07 -19.10 -4.16
N LEU A 307 15.99 -18.35 -3.94
CA LEU A 307 15.31 -18.23 -2.64
C LEU A 307 14.62 -19.53 -2.18
N LYS A 308 14.08 -20.32 -3.12
CA LYS A 308 13.40 -21.59 -2.83
C LYS A 308 14.35 -22.79 -2.72
N ALA A 309 15.63 -22.63 -3.04
CA ALA A 309 16.60 -23.71 -3.13
C ALA A 309 16.72 -24.55 -1.85
N ARG A 310 16.82 -25.89 -2.02
CA ARG A 310 17.08 -26.87 -0.97
C ARG A 310 18.20 -27.80 -1.43
N PRO A 311 19.42 -27.75 -0.83
CA PRO A 311 19.84 -26.86 0.25
C PRO A 311 19.82 -25.37 -0.14
N ARG A 312 19.73 -24.50 0.89
CA ARG A 312 19.83 -23.05 0.73
C ARG A 312 21.23 -22.67 0.19
N GLN A 313 21.30 -21.59 -0.58
CA GLN A 313 22.55 -21.08 -1.16
C GLN A 313 23.35 -20.23 -0.15
N SER A 314 24.66 -20.10 -0.37
CA SER A 314 25.52 -19.27 0.48
C SER A 314 25.22 -17.77 0.32
N LEU A 315 25.47 -17.00 1.38
CA LEU A 315 25.34 -15.53 1.32
C LEU A 315 26.21 -14.92 0.20
N SER A 316 27.41 -15.45 -0.04
CA SER A 316 28.30 -14.98 -1.12
C SER A 316 27.70 -15.17 -2.51
N SER A 317 27.04 -16.30 -2.77
CA SER A 317 26.39 -16.57 -4.06
C SER A 317 25.14 -15.72 -4.26
N LEU A 318 24.31 -15.57 -3.21
CA LEU A 318 23.11 -14.76 -3.27
C LEU A 318 23.42 -13.26 -3.37
N ALA A 319 24.48 -12.77 -2.71
CA ALA A 319 24.92 -11.38 -2.83
C ALA A 319 25.47 -11.04 -4.23
N ALA A 320 26.15 -11.99 -4.89
CA ALA A 320 26.58 -11.82 -6.29
C ALA A 320 25.35 -11.74 -7.23
N ALA A 321 24.40 -12.67 -7.09
CA ALA A 321 23.17 -12.65 -7.88
C ALA A 321 22.30 -11.40 -7.61
N ALA A 322 22.26 -10.91 -6.36
CA ALA A 322 21.56 -9.68 -6.01
C ALA A 322 22.17 -8.43 -6.67
N LYS A 323 23.51 -8.41 -6.86
CA LYS A 323 24.22 -7.35 -7.58
C LYS A 323 24.04 -7.44 -9.09
N GLU A 324 24.12 -8.64 -9.69
CA GLU A 324 23.78 -8.82 -11.11
C GLU A 324 22.34 -8.33 -11.41
N LEU A 325 21.45 -8.41 -10.44
CA LEU A 325 20.06 -7.90 -10.48
C LEU A 325 19.93 -6.39 -10.14
N GLU A 326 21.02 -5.65 -9.93
CA GLU A 326 21.02 -4.17 -9.85
C GLU A 326 21.15 -3.52 -11.23
N GLU A 327 21.64 -4.25 -12.24
CA GLU A 327 21.83 -3.77 -13.61
C GLU A 327 20.56 -3.88 -14.48
N ILE A 328 19.44 -4.36 -13.93
CA ILE A 328 18.18 -4.59 -14.65
C ILE A 328 17.23 -3.41 -14.42
N PRO A 329 16.81 -2.66 -15.46
CA PRO A 329 15.96 -1.49 -15.32
C PRO A 329 14.47 -1.87 -15.19
N ALA A 330 14.13 -2.68 -14.18
CA ALA A 330 12.78 -3.19 -13.96
C ALA A 330 12.50 -3.54 -12.48
N TYR A 331 11.23 -3.44 -12.07
CA TYR A 331 10.75 -3.91 -10.77
C TYR A 331 10.55 -5.43 -10.77
N LEU A 332 11.44 -6.16 -10.09
CA LEU A 332 11.38 -7.63 -9.95
C LEU A 332 11.03 -8.04 -8.51
N PRO A 333 9.81 -8.54 -8.21
CA PRO A 333 9.37 -8.87 -6.85
C PRO A 333 10.28 -9.85 -6.11
N ASN A 334 10.74 -10.93 -6.77
CA ASN A 334 11.66 -11.89 -6.16
C ASN A 334 13.10 -11.33 -6.10
N GLY A 335 13.43 -10.35 -6.95
CA GLY A 335 14.67 -9.60 -6.88
C GLY A 335 14.76 -8.71 -5.64
N VAL A 336 13.68 -8.02 -5.29
CA VAL A 336 13.56 -7.27 -4.02
C VAL A 336 13.65 -8.22 -2.83
N ALA A 337 12.92 -9.34 -2.86
CA ALA A 337 12.97 -10.36 -1.80
C ALA A 337 14.38 -11.01 -1.67
N LEU A 338 15.14 -11.11 -2.76
CA LEU A 338 16.53 -11.59 -2.74
C LEU A 338 17.46 -10.57 -2.07
N LYS A 339 17.34 -9.27 -2.39
CA LYS A 339 18.10 -8.20 -1.76
C LYS A 339 17.81 -8.11 -0.25
N ASP A 340 16.53 -8.19 0.14
CA ASP A 340 16.09 -8.26 1.54
C ASP A 340 16.64 -9.48 2.29
N ALA A 341 16.56 -10.68 1.70
CA ALA A 341 17.11 -11.90 2.29
C ALA A 341 18.64 -11.84 2.47
N VAL A 342 19.35 -11.26 1.50
CA VAL A 342 20.81 -11.03 1.57
C VAL A 342 21.14 -10.02 2.66
N GLN A 343 20.35 -8.94 2.83
CA GLN A 343 20.61 -7.96 3.88
C GLN A 343 20.35 -8.54 5.28
N LYS A 344 19.19 -9.17 5.51
CA LYS A 344 18.87 -9.83 6.77
C LYS A 344 19.90 -10.89 7.18
N ALA A 345 20.50 -11.58 6.21
CA ALA A 345 21.60 -12.51 6.46
C ALA A 345 22.90 -11.80 6.90
N LYS A 346 23.26 -10.64 6.33
CA LYS A 346 24.40 -9.83 6.80
C LYS A 346 24.15 -9.30 8.22
N ASP A 347 22.97 -8.73 8.48
CA ASP A 347 22.62 -8.14 9.78
C ASP A 347 22.67 -9.21 10.89
N TRP A 348 22.12 -10.40 10.60
CA TRP A 348 22.18 -11.56 11.50
C TRP A 348 23.62 -12.03 11.77
N LEU A 349 24.47 -12.09 10.74
CA LEU A 349 25.89 -12.43 10.92
C LEU A 349 26.61 -11.38 11.77
N GLN A 350 26.36 -10.09 11.55
CA GLN A 350 26.96 -9.01 12.31
C GLN A 350 26.61 -9.10 13.82
N GLU A 351 25.36 -9.43 14.17
CA GLU A 351 24.96 -9.68 15.56
C GLU A 351 25.64 -10.92 16.15
N VAL A 352 25.76 -12.01 15.38
CA VAL A 352 26.43 -13.26 15.82
C VAL A 352 27.95 -13.07 15.97
N GLU A 353 28.57 -12.21 15.18
CA GLU A 353 29.97 -11.79 15.34
C GLU A 353 30.14 -10.87 16.55
N ALA A 354 29.23 -9.90 16.75
CA ALA A 354 29.24 -9.02 17.93
C ALA A 354 29.12 -9.79 19.24
N LEU A 355 28.31 -10.85 19.30
CA LEU A 355 28.24 -11.75 20.46
C LEU A 355 29.55 -12.52 20.68
N GLN A 356 30.24 -12.95 19.62
CA GLN A 356 31.52 -13.66 19.75
C GLN A 356 32.67 -12.73 20.17
N VAL A 357 32.72 -11.50 19.66
CA VAL A 357 33.78 -10.51 19.97
C VAL A 357 33.54 -9.83 21.32
N GLY A 358 32.28 -9.60 21.71
CA GLY A 358 31.91 -8.83 22.90
C GLY A 358 32.31 -9.45 24.25
N GLY A 359 32.77 -10.70 24.26
CA GLY A 359 33.31 -11.39 25.45
C GLY A 359 32.32 -11.70 26.57
N ARG A 360 31.08 -11.21 26.48
CA ARG A 360 30.00 -11.45 27.45
C ARG A 360 29.37 -12.81 27.23
N VAL A 361 28.95 -13.44 28.32
CA VAL A 361 28.15 -14.68 28.28
C VAL A 361 26.75 -14.32 27.77
N PRO A 362 26.29 -14.84 26.61
CA PRO A 362 24.96 -14.54 26.08
C PRO A 362 23.85 -15.13 26.97
N VAL A 363 22.69 -14.49 26.98
CA VAL A 363 21.47 -15.00 27.65
C VAL A 363 20.74 -15.97 26.73
N LEU A 364 20.17 -17.04 27.29
CA LEU A 364 19.45 -18.08 26.54
C LEU A 364 18.37 -17.52 25.61
N ASP A 365 17.58 -16.56 26.09
CA ASP A 365 16.47 -15.98 25.33
C ASP A 365 16.96 -15.27 24.06
N THR A 366 18.06 -14.51 24.16
CA THR A 366 18.72 -13.85 23.01
C THR A 366 19.27 -14.86 21.99
N LEU A 367 19.79 -16.02 22.46
CA LEU A 367 20.22 -17.09 21.56
C LEU A 367 19.04 -17.79 20.87
N ALA A 368 17.93 -18.00 21.59
CA ALA A 368 16.72 -18.60 21.04
C ALA A 368 16.05 -17.69 19.99
N GLU A 369 16.03 -16.37 20.24
CA GLU A 369 15.60 -15.36 19.26
C GLU A 369 16.49 -15.37 18.00
N LEU A 370 17.81 -15.33 18.17
CA LEU A 370 18.77 -15.40 17.06
C LEU A 370 18.62 -16.68 16.23
N VAL A 371 18.46 -17.84 16.87
CA VAL A 371 18.18 -19.11 16.17
C VAL A 371 16.86 -19.04 15.41
N THR A 372 15.80 -18.50 16.01
CA THR A 372 14.47 -18.39 15.39
C THR A 372 14.50 -17.47 14.17
N ARG A 373 15.18 -16.32 14.27
CA ARG A 373 15.37 -15.37 13.16
C ARG A 373 16.31 -15.93 12.07
N GLY A 374 17.36 -16.65 12.45
CA GLY A 374 18.24 -17.35 11.49
C GLY A 374 17.51 -18.45 10.70
N ARG A 375 16.56 -19.15 11.33
CA ARG A 375 15.72 -20.15 10.66
C ARG A 375 14.82 -19.55 9.58
N SER A 376 14.26 -18.35 9.77
CA SER A 376 13.35 -17.74 8.79
C SER A 376 14.07 -17.19 7.54
N ILE A 377 15.29 -16.67 7.70
CA ILE A 377 16.11 -16.15 6.59
C ILE A 377 16.39 -17.25 5.55
N PRO A 378 16.07 -17.08 4.25
CA PRO A 378 16.18 -18.14 3.23
C PRO A 378 17.62 -18.40 2.71
N VAL A 379 18.64 -18.06 3.51
CA VAL A 379 20.08 -18.15 3.18
C VAL A 379 20.75 -19.28 3.98
N HIS A 380 21.84 -19.84 3.48
CA HIS A 380 22.71 -20.72 4.28
C HIS A 380 23.55 -19.87 5.24
N LEU A 381 23.43 -20.15 6.53
CA LEU A 381 24.06 -19.40 7.63
C LEU A 381 24.97 -20.35 8.41
N ASP A 382 26.28 -20.29 8.19
CA ASP A 382 27.25 -21.29 8.68
C ASP A 382 27.27 -21.42 10.22
N TYR A 383 26.97 -20.33 10.94
CA TYR A 383 26.89 -20.32 12.39
C TYR A 383 25.56 -20.87 12.96
N LEU A 384 24.49 -20.98 12.17
CA LEU A 384 23.15 -21.33 12.68
C LEU A 384 23.12 -22.73 13.31
N PRO A 385 23.64 -23.81 12.69
CA PRO A 385 23.66 -25.14 13.31
C PRO A 385 24.46 -25.18 14.63
N ARG A 386 25.48 -24.33 14.77
CA ARG A 386 26.28 -24.22 16.00
C ARG A 386 25.50 -23.54 17.12
N LEU A 387 24.67 -22.54 16.81
CA LEU A 387 23.78 -21.90 17.78
C LEU A 387 22.59 -22.81 18.15
N GLU A 388 22.06 -23.57 17.19
CA GLU A 388 21.03 -24.59 17.44
C GLU A 388 21.53 -25.70 18.37
N ALA A 389 22.76 -26.19 18.14
CA ALA A 389 23.42 -27.14 19.05
C ALA A 389 23.62 -26.54 20.45
N LEU A 390 24.09 -25.30 20.56
CA LEU A 390 24.30 -24.62 21.85
C LEU A 390 22.99 -24.45 22.64
N VAL A 391 21.90 -24.04 22.00
CA VAL A 391 20.58 -23.95 22.64
C VAL A 391 20.11 -25.35 23.09
N SER A 392 20.37 -26.39 22.29
CA SER A 392 20.04 -27.78 22.64
C SER A 392 20.84 -28.30 23.85
N GLU A 393 22.14 -27.97 23.94
CA GLU A 393 22.97 -28.29 25.11
C GLU A 393 22.45 -27.61 26.39
N VAL A 394 21.95 -26.38 26.30
CA VAL A 394 21.32 -25.69 27.44
C VAL A 394 20.03 -26.38 27.88
N GLN A 395 19.17 -26.81 26.95
CA GLN A 395 17.94 -27.51 27.31
C GLN A 395 18.22 -28.88 27.95
N ALA A 396 19.18 -29.65 27.41
CA ALA A 396 19.63 -30.91 28.01
C ALA A 396 20.24 -30.70 29.42
N TRP A 397 20.92 -29.56 29.64
CA TRP A 397 21.38 -29.17 30.98
C TRP A 397 20.21 -28.84 31.93
N LYS A 398 19.18 -28.11 31.47
CA LYS A 398 17.98 -27.81 32.28
C LYS A 398 17.24 -29.09 32.67
N GLU A 399 17.10 -30.05 31.76
CA GLU A 399 16.51 -31.37 32.03
C GLU A 399 17.33 -32.16 33.06
N CYS A 400 18.66 -32.23 32.89
CA CYS A 400 19.55 -32.92 33.83
C CYS A 400 19.52 -32.30 35.24
N ALA A 401 19.43 -30.98 35.34
CA ALA A 401 19.25 -30.27 36.60
C ALA A 401 17.85 -30.51 37.20
N ALA A 402 16.77 -30.50 36.40
CA ALA A 402 15.42 -30.84 36.85
C ALA A 402 15.37 -32.25 37.47
N ASN A 403 15.91 -33.24 36.76
CA ASN A 403 16.04 -34.64 37.22
C ASN A 403 17.00 -34.83 38.42
N THR A 404 17.70 -33.78 38.85
CA THR A 404 18.60 -33.81 40.02
C THR A 404 17.94 -33.19 41.26
N PHE A 405 17.08 -32.19 41.10
CA PHE A 405 16.48 -31.41 42.20
C PHE A 405 14.97 -31.64 42.42
N LEU A 406 14.21 -31.96 41.38
CA LEU A 406 12.75 -32.11 41.48
C LEU A 406 12.37 -33.49 42.00
N CYS A 407 11.30 -33.54 42.81
CA CYS A 407 10.68 -34.79 43.23
C CYS A 407 9.91 -35.43 42.06
N GLU A 408 9.67 -36.74 42.10
CA GLU A 408 8.80 -37.40 41.12
C GLU A 408 7.40 -36.75 41.12
N ASN A 409 6.90 -36.36 39.94
CA ASN A 409 5.65 -35.62 39.76
C ASN A 409 5.58 -34.27 40.52
N SER A 410 6.73 -33.61 40.75
CA SER A 410 6.82 -32.27 41.34
C SER A 410 5.87 -31.26 40.66
N PRO A 411 5.06 -30.50 41.42
CA PRO A 411 4.28 -29.39 40.88
C PRO A 411 5.11 -28.10 40.69
N TYR A 412 6.37 -28.09 41.12
CA TYR A 412 7.28 -26.94 41.06
C TYR A 412 8.26 -27.07 39.89
N SER A 413 8.57 -25.93 39.24
CA SER A 413 9.64 -25.84 38.24
C SER A 413 11.04 -25.88 38.87
N LEU A 414 12.07 -26.11 38.06
CA LEU A 414 13.47 -26.06 38.50
C LEU A 414 13.85 -24.67 39.06
N LEU A 415 13.36 -23.58 38.45
CA LEU A 415 13.59 -22.23 38.95
C LEU A 415 12.92 -22.00 40.30
N GLU A 416 11.68 -22.47 40.46
CA GLU A 416 10.93 -22.39 41.72
C GLU A 416 11.56 -23.20 42.85
N VAL A 417 12.38 -24.21 42.55
CA VAL A 417 13.11 -24.97 43.57
C VAL A 417 14.44 -24.29 43.91
N LEU A 418 15.22 -23.86 42.91
CA LEU A 418 16.55 -23.26 43.13
C LEU A 418 16.52 -21.84 43.70
N CYS A 419 15.49 -21.04 43.39
CA CYS A 419 15.35 -19.68 43.90
C CYS A 419 14.83 -19.63 45.35
N PRO A 420 15.16 -18.58 46.12
CA PRO A 420 14.50 -18.28 47.38
C PRO A 420 12.98 -18.11 47.20
N ARG A 421 12.19 -18.63 48.14
CA ARG A 421 10.72 -18.71 48.04
C ARG A 421 10.05 -17.34 48.13
N CYS A 422 9.22 -17.00 47.14
CA CYS A 422 8.36 -15.82 47.18
C CYS A 422 6.92 -16.12 47.66
N ASP A 423 6.55 -17.39 47.81
CA ASP A 423 5.16 -17.86 48.05
C ASP A 423 4.78 -18.03 49.53
N ILE A 424 5.70 -17.75 50.45
CA ILE A 424 5.55 -18.01 51.89
C ILE A 424 4.34 -17.23 52.47
N GLY A 425 3.38 -17.97 53.04
CA GLY A 425 2.20 -17.42 53.71
C GLY A 425 0.99 -17.14 52.79
N MET A 426 1.12 -17.25 51.46
CA MET A 426 0.05 -16.83 50.53
C MET A 426 -1.13 -17.82 50.40
N LEU A 427 -1.01 -19.04 50.94
CA LEU A 427 -1.88 -20.19 50.63
C LEU A 427 -3.38 -20.02 50.95
N ASN A 428 -3.76 -19.14 51.88
CA ASN A 428 -5.18 -18.94 52.26
C ASN A 428 -5.90 -17.88 51.42
N LEU A 429 -5.20 -17.10 50.60
CA LEU A 429 -5.80 -16.11 49.71
C LEU A 429 -6.04 -16.71 48.32
N LYS A 430 -7.26 -17.24 48.09
CA LYS A 430 -7.73 -17.59 46.74
C LYS A 430 -7.46 -16.43 45.78
N ARG A 431 -6.87 -16.72 44.61
CA ARG A 431 -6.44 -15.73 43.58
C ARG A 431 -7.58 -14.82 43.07
N LYS A 432 -7.98 -13.83 43.86
CA LYS A 432 -8.76 -12.66 43.42
C LYS A 432 -7.81 -11.48 43.24
N GLN A 433 -7.35 -11.25 42.01
CA GLN A 433 -6.63 -10.02 41.66
C GLN A 433 -7.59 -8.81 41.73
N LYS A 434 -7.77 -8.24 42.93
CA LYS A 434 -8.46 -6.95 43.07
C LYS A 434 -7.49 -5.83 42.69
N LYS A 435 -7.42 -5.51 41.39
CA LYS A 435 -6.69 -4.33 40.89
C LYS A 435 -7.32 -3.07 41.49
N LEU A 436 -6.71 -2.52 42.53
CA LEU A 436 -6.87 -1.12 42.93
C LEU A 436 -5.55 -0.41 42.63
N LYS A 437 -5.61 0.65 41.82
CA LYS A 437 -4.45 1.36 41.27
C LYS A 437 -4.52 2.82 41.66
N GLU A 438 -4.01 3.15 42.84
CA GLU A 438 -3.80 4.55 43.23
C GLU A 438 -2.44 5.05 42.70
N PRO A 439 -2.41 6.19 41.99
CA PRO A 439 -1.16 6.83 41.57
C PRO A 439 -0.70 7.87 42.60
N VAL A 440 0.51 7.70 43.14
CA VAL A 440 1.24 8.80 43.81
C VAL A 440 2.50 9.11 42.99
N PRO A 441 2.71 10.36 42.53
CA PRO A 441 3.90 10.75 41.79
C PRO A 441 5.08 11.00 42.75
N GLY A 442 6.28 10.61 42.34
CA GLY A 442 7.51 10.81 43.13
C GLY A 442 8.74 10.19 42.47
N GLY A 443 9.57 11.04 41.86
CA GLY A 443 10.72 10.62 41.06
C GLY A 443 11.94 10.18 41.87
N LYS A 444 11.96 8.93 42.35
CA LYS A 444 13.19 8.18 42.66
C LYS A 444 13.08 6.78 42.06
N LYS A 445 14.20 6.15 41.70
CA LYS A 445 14.24 4.82 41.08
C LYS A 445 13.46 3.82 41.96
N LYS A 446 12.28 3.39 41.53
CA LYS A 446 11.55 2.31 42.19
C LYS A 446 12.38 1.04 42.03
N SER A 447 12.79 0.44 43.15
CA SER A 447 13.16 -0.96 43.15
C SER A 447 11.97 -1.78 42.65
N THR A 448 12.22 -2.70 41.73
CA THR A 448 11.20 -3.64 41.25
C THR A 448 10.71 -4.42 42.47
N LYS A 449 9.40 -4.41 42.74
CA LYS A 449 8.81 -5.19 43.83
C LYS A 449 8.90 -6.68 43.49
N LEU A 450 10.03 -7.31 43.84
CA LEU A 450 10.15 -8.77 43.86
C LEU A 450 9.20 -9.32 44.93
N GLU A 451 7.96 -9.57 44.53
CA GLU A 451 6.85 -10.10 45.32
C GLU A 451 6.28 -11.39 44.70
N THR A 452 6.60 -11.69 43.43
CA THR A 452 6.25 -12.95 42.78
C THR A 452 7.45 -13.60 42.09
N LEU A 453 7.36 -14.91 41.86
CA LEU A 453 8.38 -15.68 41.14
C LEU A 453 8.58 -15.18 39.69
N SER A 454 7.53 -14.71 39.02
CA SER A 454 7.62 -14.13 37.68
C SER A 454 8.32 -12.75 37.66
N ASP A 455 8.28 -12.00 38.76
CA ASP A 455 9.06 -10.77 38.88
C ASP A 455 10.56 -11.07 39.13
N LEU A 456 10.85 -12.17 39.84
CA LEU A 456 12.21 -12.68 40.02
C LEU A 456 12.79 -13.25 38.71
N GLU A 457 12.04 -14.09 38.01
CA GLU A 457 12.41 -14.66 36.71
C GLU A 457 12.72 -13.56 35.68
N ARG A 458 11.84 -12.57 35.55
CA ARG A 458 12.07 -11.41 34.68
C ARG A 458 13.33 -10.64 35.08
N ALA A 459 13.52 -10.33 36.37
CA ALA A 459 14.71 -9.63 36.85
C ALA A 459 16.01 -10.45 36.62
N LEU A 460 15.94 -11.78 36.70
CA LEU A 460 17.05 -12.68 36.39
C LEU A 460 17.37 -12.71 34.89
N SER A 461 16.38 -12.73 33.99
CA SER A 461 16.63 -12.63 32.55
C SER A 461 17.15 -11.25 32.13
N GLU A 462 16.61 -10.16 32.70
CA GLU A 462 17.01 -8.77 32.41
C GLU A 462 18.40 -8.38 32.95
N SER A 463 18.99 -9.14 33.89
CA SER A 463 20.26 -8.76 34.52
C SER A 463 21.44 -8.77 33.53
N LYS A 464 22.33 -7.78 33.65
CA LYS A 464 23.42 -7.55 32.68
C LYS A 464 24.63 -8.47 32.87
N ASP A 465 24.74 -9.07 34.04
CA ASP A 465 25.84 -9.93 34.48
C ASP A 465 25.39 -10.82 35.65
N THR A 466 26.26 -11.74 36.06
CA THR A 466 26.04 -12.65 37.19
C THR A 466 25.97 -11.92 38.53
N ALA A 467 26.74 -10.85 38.75
CA ALA A 467 26.77 -10.16 40.04
C ALA A 467 25.43 -9.47 40.34
N ALA A 468 24.81 -8.86 39.34
CA ALA A 468 23.47 -8.32 39.42
C ALA A 468 22.42 -9.41 39.75
N ALA A 469 22.49 -10.58 39.11
CA ALA A 469 21.59 -11.71 39.40
C ALA A 469 21.75 -12.22 40.84
N MET A 470 22.99 -12.37 41.31
CA MET A 470 23.31 -12.82 42.67
C MET A 470 22.84 -11.81 43.73
N ALA A 471 22.92 -10.50 43.44
CA ALA A 471 22.36 -9.46 44.32
C ALA A 471 20.83 -9.54 44.41
N THR A 472 20.13 -9.71 43.28
CA THR A 472 18.66 -9.91 43.25
C THR A 472 18.23 -11.16 44.01
N LEU A 473 18.99 -12.26 43.91
CA LEU A 473 18.75 -13.49 44.69
C LEU A 473 19.05 -13.29 46.18
N GLY A 474 20.02 -12.44 46.53
CA GLY A 474 20.27 -11.98 47.91
C GLY A 474 19.08 -11.23 48.51
N GLU A 475 18.49 -10.30 47.77
CA GLU A 475 17.26 -9.60 48.18
C GLU A 475 16.07 -10.57 48.35
N ALA A 476 15.93 -11.55 47.44
CA ALA A 476 14.90 -12.57 47.54
C ALA A 476 15.09 -13.48 48.77
N ARG A 477 16.34 -13.87 49.09
CA ARG A 477 16.68 -14.64 50.30
C ARG A 477 16.37 -13.89 51.59
N GLN A 478 16.60 -12.58 51.61
CA GLN A 478 16.28 -11.79 52.80
C GLN A 478 14.75 -11.78 53.08
N LYS A 479 13.95 -11.56 52.03
CA LYS A 479 12.48 -11.63 52.10
C LYS A 479 11.96 -13.02 52.46
N GLU A 480 12.58 -14.08 51.93
CA GLU A 480 12.25 -15.47 52.29
C GLU A 480 12.39 -15.70 53.80
N MET A 481 13.52 -15.30 54.39
CA MET A 481 13.76 -15.43 55.83
C MET A 481 12.80 -14.57 56.66
N GLU A 482 12.47 -13.36 56.21
CA GLU A 482 11.51 -12.46 56.87
C GLU A 482 10.08 -13.03 56.86
N ALA A 483 9.59 -13.46 55.70
CA ALA A 483 8.29 -14.10 55.56
C ALA A 483 8.22 -15.42 56.36
N LEU A 484 9.31 -16.18 56.45
CA LEU A 484 9.33 -17.43 57.21
C LEU A 484 9.37 -17.21 58.72
N ARG A 485 10.12 -16.22 59.23
CA ARG A 485 10.02 -15.80 60.64
C ARG A 485 8.59 -15.42 61.00
N SER A 486 7.93 -14.62 60.15
CA SER A 486 6.52 -14.24 60.33
C SER A 486 5.57 -15.45 60.31
N LEU A 487 5.77 -16.40 59.38
CA LEU A 487 4.95 -17.61 59.29
C LEU A 487 5.12 -18.54 60.50
N ARG A 488 6.37 -18.69 61.01
CA ARG A 488 6.66 -19.46 62.23
C ARG A 488 5.93 -18.85 63.43
N ALA A 489 6.13 -17.55 63.68
CA ALA A 489 5.47 -16.84 64.77
C ALA A 489 3.92 -16.93 64.68
N ALA A 490 3.37 -16.78 63.47
CA ALA A 490 1.93 -16.91 63.22
C ALA A 490 1.39 -18.34 63.35
N ASN A 491 2.24 -19.38 63.36
CA ASN A 491 1.84 -20.77 63.58
C ASN A 491 2.01 -21.21 65.04
N GLU A 492 3.04 -20.72 65.72
CA GLU A 492 3.25 -20.98 67.16
C GLU A 492 2.30 -20.16 68.04
N GLY A 493 2.01 -18.91 67.67
CA GLY A 493 1.06 -18.06 68.39
C GLY A 493 -0.35 -18.65 68.46
N LYS A 494 -0.79 -19.40 67.44
CA LYS A 494 -2.08 -20.12 67.41
C LYS A 494 -2.19 -21.24 68.46
N VAL A 495 -1.06 -21.73 68.99
CA VAL A 495 -1.01 -22.85 69.95
C VAL A 495 -0.67 -22.36 71.36
N LEU A 496 -0.16 -21.13 71.50
CA LEU A 496 0.18 -20.49 72.78
C LEU A 496 -0.81 -19.38 73.20
N GLY A 497 -1.63 -18.87 72.27
CA GLY A 497 -2.66 -17.86 72.53
C GLY A 497 -3.89 -18.46 73.21
N GLY A 498 -3.96 -18.38 74.53
CA GLY A 498 -5.13 -18.77 75.32
C GLY A 498 -6.16 -17.65 75.46
N GLU A 499 -6.90 -17.37 74.38
CA GLU A 499 -8.10 -16.53 74.40
C GLU A 499 -9.27 -17.28 73.73
N GLU A 500 -10.50 -17.00 74.16
CA GLU A 500 -11.68 -17.84 73.92
C GLU A 500 -12.39 -17.54 72.57
N GLU A 501 -13.31 -18.43 72.15
CA GLU A 501 -14.19 -18.30 70.97
C GLU A 501 -13.57 -18.24 69.55
N ALA A 502 -12.35 -18.75 69.35
CA ALA A 502 -11.84 -19.05 67.99
C ALA A 502 -11.54 -20.55 67.81
N GLU A 503 -12.26 -21.22 66.90
CA GLU A 503 -11.98 -22.62 66.52
C GLU A 503 -10.54 -22.77 65.95
N LEU A 504 -9.68 -23.50 66.65
CA LEU A 504 -8.26 -23.64 66.30
C LEU A 504 -8.06 -24.49 65.03
N ARG A 505 -8.14 -23.86 63.85
CA ARG A 505 -7.96 -24.55 62.56
C ARG A 505 -6.46 -24.80 62.26
N VAL A 506 -6.13 -26.07 62.05
CA VAL A 506 -4.77 -26.60 61.80
C VAL A 506 -4.75 -27.56 60.59
N CYS A 507 -3.55 -27.95 60.17
CA CYS A 507 -3.28 -28.77 58.98
C CYS A 507 -3.76 -28.15 57.64
N LEU A 508 -3.44 -28.80 56.52
CA LEU A 508 -3.91 -28.45 55.18
C LEU A 508 -5.45 -28.54 55.05
N CYS A 509 -6.09 -29.38 55.87
CA CYS A 509 -7.53 -29.57 55.87
C CYS A 509 -8.33 -28.51 56.66
N GLN A 510 -7.64 -27.60 57.38
CA GLN A 510 -8.25 -26.54 58.21
C GLN A 510 -9.27 -27.07 59.23
N LYS A 511 -9.02 -28.26 59.81
CA LYS A 511 -9.82 -28.87 60.88
C LYS A 511 -9.16 -28.64 62.24
N GLU A 512 -9.88 -28.98 63.30
CA GLU A 512 -9.40 -28.90 64.68
C GLU A 512 -8.21 -29.87 64.96
N PRO A 513 -7.42 -29.66 66.03
CA PRO A 513 -6.31 -30.54 66.37
C PRO A 513 -6.79 -31.93 66.80
N SER A 514 -6.30 -32.99 66.16
CA SER A 514 -6.57 -34.38 66.58
C SER A 514 -5.27 -35.18 66.65
N ALA A 515 -5.02 -35.83 67.78
CA ALA A 515 -3.83 -36.64 67.98
C ALA A 515 -3.81 -37.91 67.09
N PRO A 516 -2.64 -38.41 66.68
CA PRO A 516 -1.33 -37.77 66.77
C PRO A 516 -1.11 -36.76 65.62
N MET A 517 -0.55 -35.60 65.97
CA MET A 517 -0.13 -34.57 65.03
C MET A 517 1.38 -34.62 64.76
N LEU A 518 1.81 -34.06 63.63
CA LEU A 518 3.20 -33.80 63.25
C LEU A 518 3.43 -32.29 63.19
N GLN A 519 4.55 -31.79 63.74
CA GLN A 519 4.99 -30.41 63.55
C GLN A 519 6.04 -30.34 62.45
N CYS A 520 5.91 -29.40 61.52
CA CYS A 520 6.91 -29.15 60.48
C CYS A 520 8.06 -28.28 61.03
N GLU A 521 9.30 -28.75 60.94
CA GLU A 521 10.47 -28.00 61.44
C GLU A 521 10.70 -26.67 60.71
N LEU A 522 10.40 -26.60 59.40
CA LEU A 522 10.59 -25.38 58.61
C LEU A 522 9.55 -24.29 58.95
N CYS A 523 8.24 -24.60 58.94
CA CYS A 523 7.18 -23.61 59.11
C CYS A 523 6.51 -23.58 60.49
N ARG A 524 6.92 -24.45 61.42
CA ARG A 524 6.35 -24.68 62.78
C ARG A 524 4.85 -25.02 62.84
N GLY A 525 4.18 -25.15 61.69
CA GLY A 525 2.77 -25.55 61.61
C GLY A 525 2.53 -27.03 61.95
N PHE A 526 1.34 -27.32 62.46
CA PHE A 526 0.89 -28.67 62.85
C PHE A 526 -0.02 -29.30 61.80
N PHE A 527 0.16 -30.61 61.57
CA PHE A 527 -0.53 -31.40 60.56
C PHE A 527 -1.02 -32.72 61.15
N HIS A 528 -2.21 -33.18 60.77
CA HIS A 528 -2.68 -34.53 61.15
C HIS A 528 -1.88 -35.58 60.39
N THR A 529 -1.46 -36.65 61.09
CA THR A 529 -0.74 -37.78 60.48
C THR A 529 -1.49 -38.43 59.29
N ALA A 530 -2.82 -38.42 59.30
CA ALA A 530 -3.65 -38.96 58.22
C ALA A 530 -3.86 -38.00 57.02
N CYS A 531 -3.42 -36.74 57.11
CA CYS A 531 -3.63 -35.70 56.07
C CYS A 531 -2.34 -35.37 55.28
N VAL A 532 -1.24 -36.07 55.56
CA VAL A 532 0.07 -35.90 54.93
C VAL A 532 0.71 -37.29 54.73
N PRO A 533 1.67 -37.46 53.81
CA PRO A 533 2.39 -38.73 53.69
C PRO A 533 3.05 -39.11 55.02
N ALA A 534 2.82 -40.34 55.47
CA ALA A 534 3.42 -40.86 56.69
C ALA A 534 4.96 -40.84 56.54
N PRO A 535 5.72 -40.37 57.54
CA PRO A 535 7.18 -40.42 57.48
C PRO A 535 7.64 -41.87 57.36
N ALA A 536 8.39 -42.19 56.30
CA ALA A 536 9.19 -43.42 56.30
C ALA A 536 10.11 -43.39 57.52
N LEU A 537 10.19 -44.50 58.27
CA LEU A 537 10.87 -44.57 59.56
C LEU A 537 12.31 -44.05 59.46
N LEU A 538 12.53 -42.83 59.95
CA LEU A 538 13.81 -42.14 59.91
C LEU A 538 14.83 -42.91 60.75
N GLN A 539 15.76 -43.59 60.10
CA GLN A 539 16.88 -44.29 60.74
C GLN A 539 17.97 -43.28 61.15
N GLY A 540 17.61 -42.36 62.03
CA GLY A 540 18.48 -41.29 62.53
C GLY A 540 17.67 -40.10 63.06
N PRO A 541 18.33 -39.04 63.57
CA PRO A 541 17.69 -37.83 64.12
C PRO A 541 17.21 -36.88 63.02
N GLY A 542 16.41 -37.39 62.09
CA GLY A 542 15.77 -36.58 61.05
C GLY A 542 14.59 -35.78 61.60
N VAL A 543 14.44 -34.56 61.09
CA VAL A 543 13.27 -33.70 61.33
C VAL A 543 12.28 -33.80 60.18
N TRP A 544 10.98 -33.65 60.47
CA TRP A 544 9.93 -33.76 59.47
C TRP A 544 9.59 -32.40 58.82
N LEU A 545 9.36 -32.43 57.50
CA LEU A 545 8.88 -31.31 56.70
C LEU A 545 7.52 -31.66 56.09
N CYS A 546 6.55 -30.74 56.18
CA CYS A 546 5.27 -30.92 55.50
C CYS A 546 5.40 -30.81 53.97
N PRO A 547 4.40 -31.26 53.18
CA PRO A 547 4.49 -31.26 51.71
C PRO A 547 4.73 -29.89 51.06
N GLN A 548 4.36 -28.77 51.71
CA GLN A 548 4.65 -27.42 51.22
C GLN A 548 6.09 -26.95 51.56
N CYS A 549 6.71 -27.59 52.54
CA CYS A 549 8.10 -27.35 52.94
C CYS A 549 9.07 -28.27 52.19
N HIS A 550 8.66 -29.49 51.85
CA HIS A 550 9.44 -30.46 51.06
C HIS A 550 9.27 -30.23 49.54
N ARG A 551 10.11 -29.37 48.95
CA ARG A 551 10.04 -28.98 47.52
C ARG A 551 11.09 -29.64 46.62
N SER A 552 12.02 -30.41 47.19
CA SER A 552 13.19 -30.95 46.48
C SER A 552 13.67 -32.25 47.13
N GLU A 553 14.27 -33.13 46.33
CA GLU A 553 14.99 -34.32 46.77
C GLU A 553 16.26 -34.03 47.60
N LYS A 554 16.67 -32.76 47.70
CA LYS A 554 17.87 -32.31 48.44
C LYS A 554 19.12 -33.16 48.16
N PRO A 555 19.56 -33.28 46.89
CA PRO A 555 20.76 -34.04 46.53
C PRO A 555 22.02 -33.59 47.31
N PRO A 556 22.99 -34.49 47.56
CA PRO A 556 24.24 -34.11 48.22
C PRO A 556 25.05 -33.18 47.31
N LEU A 557 25.79 -32.24 47.92
CA LEU A 557 26.52 -31.18 47.20
C LEU A 557 27.42 -31.72 46.07
N GLU A 558 28.07 -32.86 46.30
CA GLU A 558 28.93 -33.58 45.36
C GLU A 558 28.22 -33.94 44.03
N LYS A 559 26.93 -34.32 44.09
CA LYS A 559 26.11 -34.67 42.91
C LYS A 559 25.81 -33.43 42.04
N ILE A 560 25.94 -32.23 42.59
CA ILE A 560 25.59 -30.95 41.95
C ILE A 560 26.80 -30.30 41.27
N LEU A 561 28.02 -30.51 41.78
CA LEU A 561 29.25 -29.94 41.19
C LEU A 561 29.40 -30.21 39.68
N PRO A 562 29.04 -31.40 39.12
CA PRO A 562 29.03 -31.64 37.68
C PRO A 562 28.07 -30.74 36.89
N LEU A 563 26.91 -30.37 37.46
CA LEU A 563 25.96 -29.46 36.81
C LEU A 563 26.56 -28.05 36.70
N LEU A 564 27.22 -27.56 37.76
CA LEU A 564 27.90 -26.27 37.74
C LEU A 564 29.06 -26.27 36.73
N ALA A 565 29.89 -27.32 36.71
CA ALA A 565 31.00 -27.45 35.77
C ALA A 565 30.53 -27.51 34.31
N SER A 566 29.44 -28.25 34.04
CA SER A 566 28.84 -28.29 32.69
C SER A 566 28.30 -26.91 32.26
N LEU A 567 27.62 -26.20 33.15
CA LEU A 567 27.12 -24.84 32.90
C LEU A 567 28.26 -23.84 32.61
N GLN A 568 29.37 -23.92 33.34
CA GLN A 568 30.57 -23.10 33.09
C GLN A 568 31.21 -23.40 31.72
N ARG A 569 31.14 -24.64 31.24
CA ARG A 569 31.62 -25.05 29.91
C ARG A 569 30.69 -24.58 28.79
N ILE A 570 29.37 -24.67 28.98
CA ILE A 570 28.34 -24.27 28.00
C ILE A 570 28.40 -22.75 27.71
N ARG A 571 28.76 -21.92 28.70
CA ARG A 571 28.89 -20.46 28.56
C ARG A 571 27.63 -19.78 27.99
N VAL A 572 26.49 -20.13 28.55
CA VAL A 572 25.21 -19.41 28.38
C VAL A 572 24.68 -19.02 29.77
N ARG A 573 24.02 -17.87 29.87
CA ARG A 573 23.35 -17.41 31.10
C ARG A 573 21.84 -17.66 30.99
N LEU A 574 21.24 -18.12 32.08
CA LEU A 574 19.82 -18.41 32.21
C LEU A 574 19.42 -18.35 33.69
N PRO A 575 18.15 -18.03 34.02
CA PRO A 575 17.69 -17.86 35.41
C PRO A 575 18.04 -19.05 36.32
N GLU A 576 17.82 -20.30 35.88
CA GLU A 576 18.15 -21.48 36.70
C GLU A 576 19.65 -21.66 36.94
N GLY A 577 20.48 -21.20 36.00
CA GLY A 577 21.94 -21.26 36.11
C GLY A 577 22.49 -20.28 37.14
N ASP A 578 21.88 -19.10 37.28
CA ASP A 578 22.25 -18.14 38.33
C ASP A 578 21.60 -18.47 39.68
N ALA A 579 20.38 -19.01 39.69
CA ALA A 579 19.77 -19.60 40.88
C ALA A 579 20.63 -20.75 41.46
N LEU A 580 21.17 -21.63 40.61
CA LEU A 580 22.08 -22.70 41.03
C LEU A 580 23.38 -22.14 41.63
N ARG A 581 23.99 -21.12 41.00
CA ARG A 581 25.21 -20.45 41.52
C ARG A 581 24.95 -19.86 42.90
N TYR A 582 23.85 -19.13 43.06
CA TYR A 582 23.45 -18.54 44.34
C TYR A 582 23.17 -19.60 45.41
N MET A 583 22.47 -20.68 45.05
CA MET A 583 22.19 -21.79 45.96
C MET A 583 23.48 -22.46 46.46
N ILE A 584 24.50 -22.63 45.61
CA ILE A 584 25.82 -23.15 46.01
C ILE A 584 26.55 -22.16 46.92
N GLU A 585 26.57 -20.87 46.60
CA GLU A 585 27.23 -19.86 47.45
C GLU A 585 26.56 -19.75 48.84
N ARG A 586 25.23 -19.74 48.88
CA ARG A 586 24.42 -19.80 50.11
C ARG A 586 24.71 -21.06 50.92
N THR A 587 24.87 -22.21 50.25
CA THR A 587 25.23 -23.49 50.88
C THR A 587 26.59 -23.41 51.57
N VAL A 588 27.63 -22.94 50.87
CA VAL A 588 29.00 -22.82 51.43
C VAL A 588 29.05 -21.78 52.57
N SER A 589 28.35 -20.65 52.41
CA SER A 589 28.19 -19.63 53.47
C SER A 589 27.45 -20.15 54.70
N TRP A 590 26.50 -21.07 54.51
CA TRP A 590 25.84 -21.78 55.60
C TRP A 590 26.75 -22.81 56.27
N GLN A 591 27.49 -23.63 55.51
CA GLN A 591 28.44 -24.62 56.05
C GLN A 591 29.49 -23.96 56.95
N HIS A 592 30.10 -22.85 56.54
CA HIS A 592 31.08 -22.14 57.36
C HIS A 592 30.49 -21.71 58.72
N ARG A 593 29.25 -21.20 58.73
CA ARG A 593 28.55 -20.81 59.98
C ARG A 593 28.15 -22.02 60.82
N ALA A 594 27.72 -23.12 60.19
CA ALA A 594 27.38 -24.37 60.87
C ALA A 594 28.59 -24.99 61.58
N GLN A 595 29.71 -25.09 60.86
CA GLN A 595 31.00 -25.52 61.42
C GLN A 595 31.44 -24.58 62.56
N GLN A 596 31.34 -23.26 62.38
CA GLN A 596 31.66 -22.29 63.44
C GLN A 596 30.77 -22.48 64.70
N MET A 597 29.49 -22.80 64.55
CA MET A 597 28.60 -23.09 65.69
C MET A 597 28.91 -24.43 66.37
N LEU A 598 29.28 -25.46 65.61
CA LEU A 598 29.73 -26.76 66.12
C LEU A 598 31.05 -26.63 66.91
N TYR A 599 32.05 -25.93 66.36
CA TYR A 599 33.38 -25.81 66.97
C TYR A 599 33.47 -24.76 68.09
N SER A 600 32.61 -23.73 68.11
CA SER A 600 32.64 -22.67 69.15
C SER A 600 32.14 -23.13 70.53
N GLY A 601 31.63 -24.35 70.67
CA GLY A 601 31.17 -24.92 71.94
C GLY A 601 29.83 -24.38 72.45
N ASN A 602 29.28 -23.33 71.82
CA ASN A 602 28.00 -22.70 72.18
C ASN A 602 26.82 -23.70 72.25
N LEU A 603 26.85 -24.75 71.42
CA LEU A 603 25.85 -25.83 71.45
C LEU A 603 25.80 -26.59 72.77
N LYS A 604 26.92 -26.73 73.51
CA LYS A 604 26.92 -27.41 74.82
C LYS A 604 26.13 -26.63 75.86
N LEU A 605 26.27 -25.30 75.87
CA LEU A 605 25.51 -24.41 76.76
C LEU A 605 23.99 -24.46 76.47
N VAL A 606 23.60 -24.85 75.25
CA VAL A 606 22.20 -25.11 74.86
C VAL A 606 21.76 -26.52 75.29
N GLN A 607 22.61 -27.54 75.10
CA GLN A 607 22.37 -28.90 75.58
C GLN A 607 22.15 -28.94 77.10
N ASP A 608 22.94 -28.22 77.89
CA ASP A 608 22.80 -28.19 79.36
C ASP A 608 21.45 -27.59 79.81
N LYS A 609 20.99 -26.52 79.14
CA LYS A 609 19.66 -25.92 79.36
C LYS A 609 18.52 -26.88 78.98
N MET A 610 18.69 -27.61 77.88
CA MET A 610 17.69 -28.57 77.39
C MET A 610 17.66 -29.86 78.25
N GLY A 611 18.82 -30.31 78.73
CA GLY A 611 18.99 -31.51 79.54
C GLY A 611 18.50 -31.37 80.99
N SER A 612 18.35 -30.14 81.50
CA SER A 612 17.94 -29.84 82.87
C SER A 612 16.47 -30.20 83.21
N GLY A 613 15.72 -30.81 82.29
CA GLY A 613 14.38 -31.41 82.54
C GLY A 613 13.21 -30.43 82.75
N LEU A 614 13.48 -29.22 83.20
CA LEU A 614 12.51 -28.18 83.61
C LEU A 614 11.51 -27.73 82.52
N LEU A 615 11.73 -28.09 81.25
CA LEU A 615 10.91 -27.65 80.12
C LEU A 615 9.87 -28.67 79.66
N TYR A 616 10.09 -29.97 79.88
CA TYR A 616 9.08 -30.98 79.51
C TYR A 616 7.83 -30.87 80.39
N SER A 617 8.01 -30.54 81.66
CA SER A 617 6.91 -30.34 82.62
C SER A 617 6.13 -29.03 82.43
N ARG A 618 6.67 -28.03 81.70
CA ARG A 618 6.01 -26.72 81.60
C ARG A 618 4.77 -26.74 80.70
N TRP A 619 4.60 -27.75 79.86
CA TRP A 619 3.36 -28.01 79.09
C TRP A 619 2.25 -28.72 79.91
N GLN A 620 2.50 -29.05 81.18
CA GLN A 620 1.50 -29.56 82.13
C GLN A 620 1.28 -28.64 83.35
N GLY A 621 2.00 -27.51 83.41
CA GLY A 621 2.14 -26.66 84.60
C GLY A 621 0.97 -25.69 84.89
N THR A 622 -0.28 -26.11 84.70
CA THR A 622 -1.47 -25.24 84.93
C THR A 622 -2.62 -25.97 85.66
N ALA A 623 -2.29 -26.84 86.62
CA ALA A 623 -3.21 -27.43 87.58
C ALA A 623 -2.67 -27.29 89.02
N GLY A 624 -3.57 -27.29 90.02
CA GLY A 624 -3.27 -26.93 91.42
C GLY A 624 -2.39 -27.91 92.21
N GLN A 625 -1.96 -27.47 93.41
CA GLN A 625 -1.06 -28.20 94.31
C GLN A 625 -1.80 -29.00 95.41
N LEU A 626 -1.04 -29.89 96.08
CA LEU A 626 -1.30 -30.60 97.36
C LEU A 626 -2.39 -31.71 97.37
N PRO A 627 -2.27 -32.74 98.24
CA PRO A 627 -1.05 -33.35 98.80
C PRO A 627 -1.04 -34.91 98.82
N GLU A 628 0.00 -35.46 99.45
CA GLU A 628 0.38 -36.88 99.53
C GLU A 628 -0.64 -37.85 100.17
N THR A 629 -0.59 -39.15 99.80
CA THR A 629 -0.41 -40.26 100.79
C THR A 629 -0.04 -41.64 100.20
N ASN A 630 1.14 -42.15 100.58
CA ASN A 630 1.51 -43.53 100.96
C ASN A 630 0.89 -44.82 100.31
N LYS A 631 1.80 -45.67 99.76
CA LYS A 631 1.78 -47.17 99.69
C LYS A 631 0.72 -47.81 98.75
N VAL A 632 0.90 -48.96 98.09
CA VAL A 632 1.64 -50.22 98.35
C VAL A 632 2.28 -50.80 97.06
N SER A 633 3.19 -51.78 97.20
CA SER A 633 4.03 -52.43 96.17
C SER A 633 3.40 -53.63 95.42
N GLN A 634 4.07 -54.08 94.32
CA GLN A 634 4.07 -55.46 93.74
C GLN A 634 2.76 -55.91 93.00
N THR A 635 2.75 -56.81 92.00
CA THR A 635 3.80 -57.52 91.22
C THR A 635 3.28 -58.01 89.84
N ILE A 636 4.20 -58.24 88.90
CA ILE A 636 4.25 -59.30 87.84
C ILE A 636 2.91 -59.95 87.37
N GLY A 637 2.63 -59.86 86.06
CA GLY A 637 1.67 -60.73 85.35
C GLY A 637 1.62 -60.43 83.84
N ALA A 638 1.46 -61.42 82.96
CA ALA A 638 1.58 -61.25 81.52
C ALA A 638 0.38 -61.77 80.70
N MET A 639 0.00 -60.99 79.68
CA MET A 639 -0.60 -61.37 78.39
C MET A 639 -1.81 -62.35 78.35
N SER A 640 -2.99 -61.86 77.93
CA SER A 640 -3.61 -62.16 76.60
C SER A 640 -5.16 -62.05 76.55
N PHE A 641 -5.71 -62.00 75.33
CA PHE A 641 -7.12 -62.27 74.91
C PHE A 641 -8.27 -61.30 75.27
N SER A 642 -8.35 -60.22 74.48
CA SER A 642 -9.44 -59.93 73.51
C SER A 642 -10.94 -59.94 73.88
N MET A 643 -11.61 -58.84 73.48
CA MET A 643 -13.04 -58.69 73.08
C MET A 643 -14.14 -58.78 74.18
N PRO A 644 -15.35 -58.21 73.97
CA PRO A 644 -15.63 -56.89 73.39
C PRO A 644 -16.76 -56.10 74.12
N HIS A 645 -17.07 -54.90 73.59
CA HIS A 645 -18.24 -54.05 73.83
C HIS A 645 -18.36 -53.24 75.14
N ASP A 646 -18.53 -51.93 74.91
CA ASP A 646 -19.35 -50.93 75.60
C ASP A 646 -19.48 -50.95 77.14
N TRP A 647 -19.02 -49.87 77.76
CA TRP A 647 -19.93 -48.84 78.29
C TRP A 647 -19.21 -47.49 78.36
N ASP A 648 -19.99 -46.39 78.37
CA ASP A 648 -19.46 -45.03 78.46
C ASP A 648 -18.56 -44.84 79.69
N ASN A 649 -17.38 -44.24 79.50
CA ASN A 649 -16.63 -43.71 80.63
C ASN A 649 -15.99 -42.35 80.34
N ARG A 650 -16.57 -41.33 80.97
CA ARG A 650 -16.21 -39.91 80.83
C ARG A 650 -14.98 -39.58 81.70
N THR A 651 -13.85 -40.21 81.41
CA THR A 651 -12.60 -40.06 82.18
C THR A 651 -11.49 -39.46 81.31
N ILE A 652 -11.51 -38.13 81.18
CA ILE A 652 -10.58 -37.39 80.33
C ILE A 652 -9.18 -37.37 80.98
N TYR A 653 -8.30 -38.27 80.56
CA TYR A 653 -6.86 -38.13 80.79
C TYR A 653 -6.25 -37.24 79.71
N LEU A 654 -5.89 -36.00 80.08
CA LEU A 654 -5.34 -35.01 79.15
C LEU A 654 -3.91 -35.38 78.71
N HIS A 655 -3.79 -36.09 77.59
CA HIS A 655 -2.67 -35.88 76.69
C HIS A 655 -2.97 -34.69 75.78
N SER A 656 -2.00 -33.78 75.63
CA SER A 656 -2.12 -32.68 74.66
C SER A 656 -2.22 -33.26 73.24
N PRO A 657 -3.12 -32.77 72.36
CA PRO A 657 -3.19 -33.26 70.98
C PRO A 657 -1.91 -32.97 70.19
N PHE A 658 -1.07 -32.06 70.70
CA PHE A 658 0.24 -31.70 70.15
C PHE A 658 1.40 -32.57 70.68
N SER A 659 1.13 -33.69 71.37
CA SER A 659 2.16 -34.68 71.73
C SER A 659 2.71 -35.41 70.49
N THR A 660 3.58 -34.72 69.74
CA THR A 660 4.38 -35.27 68.65
C THR A 660 5.30 -36.37 69.18
N GLY A 661 5.13 -37.61 68.72
CA GLY A 661 6.07 -38.72 68.96
C GLY A 661 7.40 -38.59 68.19
N GLN A 662 7.80 -37.37 67.84
CA GLN A 662 8.91 -37.05 66.95
C GLN A 662 9.57 -35.73 67.39
N LEU A 663 10.84 -35.58 67.04
CA LEU A 663 11.73 -34.56 67.60
C LEU A 663 11.64 -33.25 66.82
N CYS A 664 11.10 -32.20 67.45
CA CYS A 664 11.19 -30.81 67.02
C CYS A 664 11.88 -29.97 68.11
N ILE A 665 12.67 -28.97 67.71
CA ILE A 665 13.44 -28.15 68.65
C ILE A 665 12.58 -26.97 69.16
N PRO A 666 12.39 -26.80 70.48
CA PRO A 666 11.63 -25.66 71.00
C PRO A 666 12.43 -24.36 70.86
N LEU A 667 11.88 -23.38 70.12
CA LEU A 667 12.60 -22.14 69.77
C LEU A 667 13.04 -21.30 70.97
N HIS A 668 12.30 -21.38 72.09
CA HIS A 668 12.57 -20.59 73.30
C HIS A 668 13.82 -21.02 74.10
N VAL A 669 14.55 -22.05 73.64
CA VAL A 669 15.75 -22.61 74.32
C VAL A 669 17.04 -22.28 73.56
N ILE A 670 16.94 -21.99 72.27
CA ILE A 670 18.07 -21.75 71.36
C ILE A 670 18.34 -20.26 71.16
N SER A 671 19.54 -19.89 70.72
CA SER A 671 19.82 -18.50 70.32
C SER A 671 19.13 -18.18 68.99
N THR A 672 18.84 -16.89 68.75
CA THR A 672 18.31 -16.39 67.47
C THR A 672 19.20 -16.78 66.30
N GLU A 673 20.52 -16.69 66.46
CA GLU A 673 21.52 -17.12 65.48
C GLU A 673 21.42 -18.61 65.15
N LEU A 674 21.16 -19.47 66.14
CA LEU A 674 20.99 -20.90 65.95
C LEU A 674 19.63 -21.23 65.30
N ASP A 675 18.55 -20.51 65.64
CA ASP A 675 17.28 -20.70 64.94
C ASP A 675 17.36 -20.29 63.47
N GLU A 676 17.96 -19.14 63.15
CA GLU A 676 18.16 -18.72 61.76
C GLU A 676 19.04 -19.71 60.98
N LEU A 677 20.06 -20.28 61.63
CA LEU A 677 20.88 -21.32 61.03
C LEU A 677 20.09 -22.60 60.74
N LEU A 678 19.27 -23.09 61.69
CA LEU A 678 18.43 -24.29 61.52
C LEU A 678 17.30 -24.07 60.51
N MET A 679 16.71 -22.87 60.51
CA MET A 679 15.73 -22.42 59.52
C MET A 679 16.32 -22.42 58.11
N GLU A 680 17.50 -21.84 57.94
CA GLU A 680 18.19 -21.80 56.65
C GLU A 680 18.67 -23.18 56.20
N ALA A 681 19.09 -24.06 57.12
CA ALA A 681 19.42 -25.46 56.82
C ALA A 681 18.25 -26.19 56.14
N GLN A 682 17.01 -25.91 56.58
CA GLN A 682 15.82 -26.49 55.97
C GLN A 682 15.38 -25.79 54.67
N LEU A 683 15.88 -24.58 54.39
CA LEU A 683 15.73 -23.88 53.10
C LEU A 683 16.80 -24.24 52.07
N LEU A 684 17.93 -24.82 52.45
CA LEU A 684 18.90 -25.37 51.49
C LEU A 684 18.27 -26.52 50.68
N GLN A 685 18.49 -26.50 49.37
CA GLN A 685 18.02 -27.52 48.42
C GLN A 685 19.03 -28.65 48.24
N VAL A 686 19.89 -28.87 49.24
CA VAL A 686 20.97 -29.85 49.23
C VAL A 686 21.03 -30.57 50.58
N SER A 687 21.55 -31.79 50.60
CA SER A 687 21.90 -32.50 51.84
C SER A 687 23.37 -32.27 52.17
N LEU A 688 23.64 -32.08 53.46
CA LEU A 688 24.97 -31.82 54.03
C LEU A 688 25.13 -32.61 55.34
N PRO A 689 26.33 -33.11 55.68
CA PRO A 689 26.58 -33.77 56.95
C PRO A 689 26.40 -32.82 58.14
N GLU A 690 26.81 -31.54 58.03
CA GLU A 690 26.72 -30.59 59.15
C GLU A 690 25.27 -30.30 59.57
N ILE A 691 24.29 -30.49 58.69
CA ILE A 691 22.87 -30.42 59.05
C ILE A 691 22.54 -31.58 60.01
N GLN A 692 22.94 -32.80 59.66
CA GLN A 692 22.72 -33.97 60.51
C GLN A 692 23.46 -33.85 61.84
N GLU A 693 24.70 -33.34 61.83
CA GLU A 693 25.49 -33.11 63.05
C GLU A 693 24.83 -32.08 64.00
N LEU A 694 24.28 -30.97 63.47
CA LEU A 694 23.57 -29.99 64.28
C LEU A 694 22.32 -30.56 64.97
N TYR A 695 21.47 -31.29 64.23
CA TYR A 695 20.30 -31.95 64.82
C TYR A 695 20.70 -33.11 65.75
N GLN A 696 21.72 -33.89 65.40
CA GLN A 696 22.25 -34.97 66.24
C GLN A 696 22.80 -34.45 67.57
N ALA A 697 23.48 -33.30 67.57
CA ALA A 697 23.94 -32.60 68.78
C ALA A 697 22.75 -32.11 69.63
N LEU A 698 21.75 -31.48 69.01
CA LEU A 698 20.58 -30.94 69.73
C LEU A 698 19.63 -32.03 70.27
N PHE A 699 19.70 -33.26 69.75
CA PHE A 699 18.91 -34.41 70.22
C PHE A 699 19.68 -35.45 71.04
N THR A 700 21.01 -35.35 71.17
CA THR A 700 21.78 -36.25 72.06
C THR A 700 21.66 -35.83 73.52
N LYS A 701 21.20 -36.75 74.37
CA LYS A 701 21.40 -36.62 75.83
C LYS A 701 22.87 -36.92 76.15
N PRO A 702 23.53 -36.13 77.02
CA PRO A 702 24.86 -36.47 77.49
C PRO A 702 24.83 -37.74 78.35
N SER A 703 25.70 -38.70 78.03
CA SER A 703 25.94 -39.87 78.88
C SER A 703 26.97 -39.56 79.98
N PRO A 704 26.87 -40.14 81.20
CA PRO A 704 27.79 -39.79 82.28
C PRO A 704 29.16 -40.46 82.14
N GLY A 705 30.16 -39.69 81.74
CA GLY A 705 31.53 -39.80 82.25
C GLY A 705 32.47 -40.87 81.68
N VAL A 706 33.51 -40.41 80.99
CA VAL A 706 34.90 -40.81 81.25
C VAL A 706 35.72 -39.53 81.46
N GLN A 707 36.74 -39.57 82.31
CA GLN A 707 37.51 -38.38 82.72
C GLN A 707 38.51 -37.93 81.64
N ALA A 708 38.92 -36.65 81.71
CA ALA A 708 39.94 -36.08 80.84
C ALA A 708 41.34 -36.18 81.46
N GLU A 709 42.36 -36.34 80.62
CA GLU A 709 43.72 -35.88 80.94
C GLU A 709 43.98 -34.53 80.25
N GLN A 710 44.71 -33.66 80.94
CA GLN A 710 45.01 -32.29 80.51
C GLN A 710 46.45 -32.20 79.99
N ARG A 711 46.69 -31.35 78.98
CA ARG A 711 47.79 -30.36 79.02
C ARG A 711 47.75 -29.36 77.85
N SER A 712 47.53 -28.10 78.22
CA SER A 712 48.02 -26.90 77.54
C SER A 712 49.53 -26.72 77.81
N PRO A 713 50.26 -25.70 77.29
CA PRO A 713 49.79 -24.54 76.52
C PRO A 713 50.70 -24.09 75.34
N ALA A 714 50.28 -22.96 74.75
CA ALA A 714 51.10 -22.01 73.97
C ALA A 714 51.64 -22.47 72.61
N GLY A 715 51.80 -21.50 71.71
CA GLY A 715 52.41 -21.70 70.40
C GLY A 715 53.12 -20.45 69.92
N ALA A 716 54.10 -20.63 69.02
CA ALA A 716 54.73 -19.54 68.28
C ALA A 716 55.30 -20.05 66.93
N THR A 717 54.89 -19.36 65.86
CA THR A 717 55.68 -19.06 64.64
C THR A 717 56.57 -20.12 63.96
N ASN A 718 56.06 -20.60 62.82
CA ASN A 718 56.68 -20.53 61.47
C ASN A 718 57.83 -21.47 61.01
N ASP A 719 57.88 -21.59 59.67
CA ASP A 719 58.98 -22.03 58.78
C ASP A 719 59.44 -23.51 58.64
N LYS A 720 59.12 -24.06 57.46
CA LYS A 720 60.00 -24.77 56.49
C LYS A 720 60.91 -25.95 56.92
N ALA A 721 60.40 -27.16 56.66
CA ALA A 721 60.96 -28.15 55.71
C ALA A 721 62.46 -28.57 55.72
N SER A 722 62.72 -29.83 56.11
CA SER A 722 63.77 -30.72 55.55
C SER A 722 63.42 -32.18 55.91
N CYS A 723 63.16 -33.10 54.97
CA CYS A 723 64.09 -34.06 54.33
C CYS A 723 64.68 -35.13 55.30
N CYS A 724 64.87 -36.42 54.95
CA CYS A 724 65.52 -36.93 53.74
C CYS A 724 65.32 -38.46 53.49
N ARG A 725 65.81 -38.97 52.35
CA ARG A 725 65.94 -40.39 51.87
C ARG A 725 64.72 -41.03 51.19
N GLY A 726 64.74 -41.47 49.92
CA GLY A 726 65.65 -41.11 48.81
C GLY A 726 66.53 -42.23 48.22
N ARG A 727 66.35 -42.51 46.92
CA ARG A 727 67.40 -42.91 45.95
C ARG A 727 66.98 -42.42 44.54
N ARG A 728 67.92 -42.46 43.58
CA ARG A 728 67.86 -41.75 42.29
C ARG A 728 68.69 -42.53 41.26
N ASP A 729 68.22 -42.62 40.02
CA ASP A 729 68.93 -42.86 38.74
C ASP A 729 67.88 -42.68 37.61
N GLY A 730 68.14 -42.19 36.40
CA GLY A 730 69.32 -41.55 35.79
C GLY A 730 68.86 -40.62 34.62
N LEU A 731 69.77 -39.87 33.98
CA LEU A 731 69.40 -38.84 32.96
C LEU A 731 69.64 -39.30 31.51
N SER A 732 68.85 -38.80 30.54
CA SER A 732 69.38 -38.07 29.37
C SER A 732 68.28 -37.42 28.49
N SER A 733 68.68 -36.39 27.74
CA SER A 733 67.95 -35.64 26.72
C SER A 733 68.15 -36.25 25.31
N MET A 734 67.18 -36.17 24.39
CA MET A 734 67.21 -35.20 23.26
C MET A 734 65.97 -35.21 22.34
N GLU A 735 65.94 -34.26 21.39
CA GLU A 735 64.89 -34.02 20.40
C GLU A 735 65.04 -34.88 19.11
N ARG A 736 63.94 -35.21 18.40
CA ARG A 736 63.62 -34.71 17.02
C ARG A 736 62.56 -35.52 16.22
N LYS A 737 61.58 -34.77 15.70
CA LYS A 737 60.89 -34.84 14.38
C LYS A 737 60.76 -36.17 13.58
N LEU A 738 59.47 -36.47 13.29
CA LEU A 738 58.87 -36.79 11.96
C LEU A 738 58.74 -38.25 11.42
N LYS A 739 57.57 -38.45 10.77
CA LYS A 739 57.18 -39.39 9.68
C LYS A 739 56.76 -40.86 9.97
N ARG A 740 55.43 -40.99 10.21
CA ARG A 740 54.43 -41.77 9.41
C ARG A 740 54.66 -43.28 9.07
N ARG A 741 53.64 -44.06 9.50
CA ARG A 741 52.81 -45.06 8.76
C ARG A 741 53.17 -46.56 8.81
N LEU A 742 52.07 -47.36 8.94
CA LEU A 742 51.86 -48.77 8.53
C LEU A 742 52.58 -49.86 9.36
N GLU A 743 52.01 -51.03 9.69
CA GLU A 743 50.62 -51.54 9.62
C GLU A 743 50.44 -52.81 10.50
N LYS A 744 49.18 -53.18 10.85
CA LYS A 744 48.69 -54.57 11.11
C LYS A 744 49.21 -55.38 12.35
N GLU A 745 48.53 -56.41 12.88
CA GLU A 745 47.14 -56.95 12.74
C GLU A 745 46.75 -57.85 13.95
N SER A 746 45.46 -58.25 14.01
CA SER A 746 44.96 -59.59 14.43
C SER A 746 44.67 -59.86 15.93
N CYS A 747 43.83 -60.84 16.32
CA CYS A 747 42.43 -61.18 15.93
C CYS A 747 41.86 -62.30 16.85
N CYS A 748 40.58 -62.23 17.25
CA CYS A 748 39.62 -63.35 17.44
C CYS A 748 38.19 -62.72 17.38
N GLU A 749 37.23 -63.03 16.49
CA GLU A 749 36.62 -64.30 16.00
C GLU A 749 35.75 -65.00 17.08
N GLU A 750 34.55 -65.57 16.83
CA GLU A 750 33.81 -66.07 15.63
C GLU A 750 32.29 -65.65 15.68
N LYS A 751 31.31 -65.87 14.76
CA LYS A 751 31.08 -66.39 13.37
C LYS A 751 29.70 -65.81 12.88
N ARG A 752 29.42 -65.46 11.61
CA ARG A 752 28.92 -66.23 10.41
C ARG A 752 27.46 -66.75 10.46
N ASP A 753 26.68 -66.86 9.36
CA ASP A 753 27.09 -67.23 7.98
C ASP A 753 26.21 -66.70 6.80
N ARG A 754 26.80 -66.69 5.57
CA ARG A 754 26.30 -66.64 4.15
C ARG A 754 24.97 -65.95 3.74
N VAL A 755 24.82 -65.09 2.69
CA VAL A 755 25.43 -64.84 1.34
C VAL A 755 24.62 -65.36 0.12
N LYS A 756 24.22 -64.44 -0.79
CA LYS A 756 24.19 -64.61 -2.26
C LYS A 756 24.01 -63.27 -3.02
N LYS A 757 24.45 -63.21 -4.30
CA LYS A 757 24.27 -62.09 -5.26
C LYS A 757 23.76 -62.64 -6.59
N MET A 758 22.93 -61.92 -7.37
CA MET A 758 23.07 -61.87 -8.85
C MET A 758 22.17 -60.86 -9.59
N ARG A 759 22.83 -60.05 -10.44
CA ARG A 759 22.49 -59.60 -11.82
C ARG A 759 21.20 -58.84 -12.17
N THR A 760 21.34 -58.08 -13.27
CA THR A 760 20.34 -57.32 -14.02
C THR A 760 19.91 -58.04 -15.31
N PRO A 761 18.85 -57.57 -15.99
CA PRO A 761 18.76 -57.58 -17.44
C PRO A 761 18.73 -56.16 -18.06
N LYS A 762 18.64 -56.06 -19.39
CA LYS A 762 18.89 -54.82 -20.18
C LYS A 762 17.68 -54.34 -21.00
N LYS A 763 17.59 -53.01 -21.14
CA LYS A 763 17.20 -52.22 -22.34
C LYS A 763 16.35 -52.89 -23.45
N LYS A 764 15.22 -52.25 -23.80
CA LYS A 764 14.85 -51.91 -25.19
C LYS A 764 14.43 -50.42 -25.27
N LYS A 765 14.22 -49.87 -26.47
CA LYS A 765 14.49 -48.45 -26.80
C LYS A 765 13.63 -47.96 -27.99
N LEU A 766 13.48 -46.63 -28.17
CA LEU A 766 12.84 -45.90 -29.31
C LEU A 766 11.28 -45.97 -29.26
N LYS A 767 10.46 -45.04 -29.79
CA LYS A 767 10.57 -43.66 -30.33
C LYS A 767 9.12 -43.05 -30.31
N LEU A 768 8.80 -41.82 -30.74
CA LEU A 768 9.17 -40.45 -30.31
C LEU A 768 8.35 -39.45 -31.16
N SER A 769 7.44 -38.66 -30.57
CA SER A 769 6.65 -37.60 -31.25
C SER A 769 6.09 -36.53 -30.30
N LEU A 770 5.85 -35.32 -30.81
CA LEU A 770 5.22 -34.19 -30.13
C LEU A 770 3.71 -34.40 -29.89
N PRO A 771 3.11 -33.74 -28.88
CA PRO A 771 1.72 -33.29 -28.90
C PRO A 771 1.60 -31.87 -29.50
N LYS A 772 0.43 -31.52 -30.07
CA LYS A 772 0.06 -30.14 -30.41
C LYS A 772 -1.47 -29.98 -30.36
N GLU A 773 -1.90 -28.78 -29.99
CA GLU A 773 -3.25 -28.20 -30.12
C GLU A 773 -4.41 -28.67 -29.22
N LEU A 774 -5.17 -27.63 -28.84
CA LEU A 774 -6.62 -27.53 -28.63
C LEU A 774 -7.33 -28.48 -27.65
N CYS A 775 -7.95 -27.86 -26.63
CA CYS A 775 -9.14 -28.36 -25.95
C CYS A 775 -10.20 -27.25 -25.94
N SER A 776 -11.45 -27.57 -26.25
CA SER A 776 -12.58 -26.62 -26.24
C SER A 776 -13.89 -27.33 -25.94
N HIS A 777 -14.49 -27.05 -24.77
CA HIS A 777 -15.91 -27.22 -24.41
C HIS A 777 -16.08 -26.46 -23.07
N LYS A 778 -16.96 -25.45 -22.90
CA LYS A 778 -18.44 -25.38 -22.98
C LYS A 778 -19.17 -26.07 -21.81
N LEU A 779 -20.28 -25.41 -21.41
CA LEU A 779 -21.23 -25.71 -20.32
C LEU A 779 -20.66 -25.42 -18.91
N GLU A 780 -21.39 -24.89 -17.92
CA GLU A 780 -22.63 -24.10 -17.76
C GLU A 780 -23.00 -24.15 -16.26
N ARG A 781 -23.85 -23.22 -15.78
CA ARG A 781 -24.96 -23.43 -14.79
C ARG A 781 -24.97 -22.54 -13.51
N GLU A 782 -26.00 -21.67 -13.44
CA GLU A 782 -26.88 -21.25 -12.28
C GLU A 782 -26.26 -20.98 -10.86
N ARG A 783 -26.76 -20.08 -9.96
CA ARG A 783 -28.04 -19.31 -9.82
C ARG A 783 -27.99 -18.29 -8.64
N LEU A 784 -29.01 -17.41 -8.55
CA LEU A 784 -29.49 -16.63 -7.35
C LEU A 784 -28.54 -15.50 -6.85
N LEU A 785 -28.94 -14.43 -6.13
CA LEU A 785 -30.21 -13.95 -5.51
C LEU A 785 -30.49 -12.50 -6.04
N GLU A 786 -31.70 -12.00 -6.31
CA GLU A 786 -32.90 -11.70 -5.48
C GLU A 786 -32.78 -10.44 -4.58
N VAL A 787 -33.86 -9.62 -4.52
CA VAL A 787 -33.86 -8.19 -4.12
C VAL A 787 -34.88 -7.90 -3.01
N GLN A 788 -34.59 -6.98 -2.08
CA GLN A 788 -35.55 -6.43 -1.11
C GLN A 788 -35.39 -4.90 -0.92
N ARG A 789 -36.47 -4.19 -0.52
CA ARG A 789 -36.63 -2.72 -0.63
C ARG A 789 -36.87 -1.98 0.71
N CYS A 790 -36.35 -0.74 0.77
CA CYS A 790 -36.93 0.49 1.37
C CYS A 790 -37.10 0.61 2.92
N GLY A 791 -36.93 1.83 3.48
CA GLY A 791 -37.14 2.11 4.92
C GLY A 791 -36.57 3.41 5.53
N ASP A 792 -36.77 4.57 4.90
CA ASP A 792 -36.92 5.94 5.48
C ASP A 792 -36.04 6.52 6.64
N SER A 793 -35.31 7.61 6.28
CA SER A 793 -35.45 8.98 6.86
C SER A 793 -34.55 9.57 7.99
N HIS A 794 -34.16 10.83 7.72
CA HIS A 794 -33.86 11.99 8.61
C HIS A 794 -32.46 12.28 9.23
N LEU A 795 -31.82 13.30 8.63
CA LEU A 795 -31.29 14.56 9.24
C LEU A 795 -29.81 14.75 9.69
N LEU A 796 -29.21 15.80 9.07
CA LEU A 796 -28.19 16.78 9.54
C LEU A 796 -26.67 16.44 9.58
N ALA A 797 -25.92 17.20 8.75
CA ALA A 797 -24.62 17.91 8.94
C ALA A 797 -23.46 17.25 9.75
N SER A 798 -22.17 17.39 9.38
CA SER A 798 -21.49 18.53 8.74
C SER A 798 -20.13 18.20 8.09
N ASP A 799 -19.72 19.06 7.13
CA ASP A 799 -18.35 19.49 6.78
C ASP A 799 -17.25 18.53 6.25
N MET A 800 -16.87 18.84 5.00
CA MET A 800 -15.49 19.05 4.50
C MET A 800 -14.51 17.86 4.42
N SER A 801 -14.40 17.29 3.21
CA SER A 801 -13.10 16.97 2.59
C SER A 801 -13.15 17.27 1.09
N PHE A 802 -12.06 17.80 0.54
CA PHE A 802 -11.94 18.21 -0.86
C PHE A 802 -11.76 16.98 -1.77
N SER A 803 -12.42 16.94 -2.92
CA SER A 803 -12.19 16.01 -4.03
C SER A 803 -12.74 16.64 -5.30
N GLU A 804 -11.94 16.64 -6.36
CA GLU A 804 -12.29 17.23 -7.64
C GLU A 804 -13.20 16.27 -8.41
N GLN A 805 -14.36 16.76 -8.86
CA GLN A 805 -15.32 16.06 -9.71
C GLN A 805 -15.54 16.96 -10.92
N GLU A 806 -15.45 16.41 -12.12
CA GLU A 806 -15.44 17.16 -13.37
C GLU A 806 -16.81 17.81 -13.66
N ASP A 807 -16.81 19.08 -14.10
CA ASP A 807 -18.02 19.82 -14.46
C ASP A 807 -18.63 19.25 -15.75
N SER A 808 -19.63 18.37 -15.63
CA SER A 808 -20.44 17.90 -16.76
C SER A 808 -21.50 18.94 -17.14
N GLU A 809 -21.10 20.02 -17.80
CA GLU A 809 -22.01 21.03 -18.39
C GLU A 809 -22.71 20.51 -19.66
N ASP A 810 -23.50 19.44 -19.55
CA ASP A 810 -24.53 19.09 -20.54
C ASP A 810 -25.89 19.60 -20.02
N GLU A 811 -26.43 20.65 -20.63
CA GLU A 811 -27.80 21.10 -20.35
C GLU A 811 -28.81 20.09 -20.89
N ASP A 812 -29.78 19.68 -20.06
CA ASP A 812 -30.97 18.95 -20.50
C ASP A 812 -31.67 19.71 -21.65
N ALA A 813 -31.54 19.22 -22.88
CA ALA A 813 -32.16 19.84 -24.04
C ALA A 813 -33.70 19.71 -23.96
N ILE A 814 -34.38 20.75 -23.46
CA ILE A 814 -35.85 20.72 -23.29
C ILE A 814 -36.54 20.92 -24.65
N CYS A 815 -37.00 19.82 -25.25
CA CYS A 815 -37.83 19.83 -26.47
C CYS A 815 -39.10 20.71 -26.29
N PRO A 816 -39.27 21.83 -27.02
CA PRO A 816 -40.41 22.74 -26.86
C PRO A 816 -41.74 22.25 -27.46
N ALA A 817 -41.91 20.95 -27.69
CA ALA A 817 -43.18 20.39 -28.15
C ALA A 817 -44.24 20.51 -27.05
N ALA A 818 -45.40 21.10 -27.35
CA ALA A 818 -46.49 21.28 -26.39
C ALA A 818 -47.00 19.96 -25.77
N ASN A 819 -46.78 18.83 -26.46
CA ASN A 819 -47.04 17.46 -25.99
C ASN A 819 -45.74 16.63 -26.05
N CYS A 820 -44.65 17.12 -25.46
CA CYS A 820 -43.40 16.35 -25.40
C CYS A 820 -43.60 15.01 -24.67
N LEU A 821 -43.09 13.93 -25.27
CA LEU A 821 -43.26 12.55 -24.79
C LEU A 821 -42.09 12.06 -23.90
N GLN A 822 -41.05 12.87 -23.72
CA GLN A 822 -39.83 12.54 -22.95
C GLN A 822 -39.29 11.12 -23.21
N PRO A 823 -38.84 10.81 -24.44
CA PRO A 823 -38.20 9.53 -24.74
C PRO A 823 -36.88 9.40 -23.98
N GLU A 824 -36.71 8.32 -23.21
CA GLU A 824 -35.49 7.99 -22.47
C GLU A 824 -34.71 6.88 -23.19
N GLY A 825 -33.44 7.13 -23.52
CA GLY A 825 -32.53 6.16 -24.17
C GLY A 825 -31.38 6.82 -24.94
N ASP A 826 -30.36 6.05 -25.29
CA ASP A 826 -29.10 6.58 -25.89
C ASP A 826 -29.26 7.11 -27.33
N GLU A 827 -30.36 6.81 -28.01
CA GLU A 827 -30.66 7.22 -29.40
C GLU A 827 -31.99 7.96 -29.50
N VAL A 828 -32.03 9.22 -29.04
CA VAL A 828 -33.19 10.12 -29.25
C VAL A 828 -33.01 10.94 -30.52
N ASP A 829 -33.86 10.68 -31.51
CA ASP A 829 -33.86 11.39 -32.80
C ASP A 829 -34.42 12.83 -32.69
N TRP A 830 -33.62 13.81 -33.10
CA TRP A 830 -33.93 15.24 -33.09
C TRP A 830 -34.15 15.82 -34.50
N VAL A 831 -34.92 16.91 -34.59
CA VAL A 831 -35.11 17.73 -35.79
C VAL A 831 -35.20 19.21 -35.41
N GLN A 832 -34.51 20.08 -36.13
CA GLN A 832 -34.57 21.53 -35.94
C GLN A 832 -35.75 22.10 -36.74
N CYS A 833 -36.39 23.16 -36.23
CA CYS A 833 -37.36 23.92 -37.00
C CYS A 833 -36.64 24.96 -37.88
N ASP A 834 -36.72 24.79 -39.20
CA ASP A 834 -36.20 25.70 -40.24
C ASP A 834 -37.03 26.99 -40.39
N GLY A 835 -38.24 27.00 -39.83
CA GLY A 835 -38.99 28.23 -39.56
C GLY A 835 -38.30 29.13 -38.53
N SER A 836 -38.74 30.38 -38.41
CA SER A 836 -38.05 31.50 -37.72
C SER A 836 -37.73 31.37 -36.21
N CYS A 837 -37.79 30.19 -35.59
CA CYS A 837 -37.52 29.97 -34.18
C CYS A 837 -36.24 29.15 -33.91
N ASN A 838 -35.72 28.41 -34.90
CA ASN A 838 -34.52 27.56 -34.80
C ASN A 838 -34.54 26.54 -33.64
N GLN A 839 -35.71 26.26 -33.05
CA GLN A 839 -35.84 25.36 -31.91
C GLN A 839 -35.67 23.89 -32.32
N TRP A 840 -35.09 23.09 -31.43
CA TRP A 840 -34.93 21.65 -31.61
C TRP A 840 -36.10 20.89 -30.99
N PHE A 841 -36.60 19.87 -31.69
CA PHE A 841 -37.69 19.02 -31.24
C PHE A 841 -37.32 17.54 -31.42
N HIS A 842 -37.73 16.65 -30.50
CA HIS A 842 -37.69 15.21 -30.77
C HIS A 842 -38.60 14.89 -31.97
N GLN A 843 -38.13 14.15 -32.96
CA GLN A 843 -38.90 13.80 -34.16
C GLN A 843 -40.24 13.13 -33.80
N VAL A 844 -40.21 12.22 -32.82
CA VAL A 844 -41.41 11.53 -32.29
C VAL A 844 -42.43 12.47 -31.62
N CYS A 845 -41.98 13.60 -31.04
CA CYS A 845 -42.87 14.57 -30.40
C CYS A 845 -43.56 15.52 -31.39
N VAL A 846 -43.10 15.54 -32.64
CA VAL A 846 -43.67 16.36 -33.73
C VAL A 846 -44.25 15.53 -34.88
N GLY A 847 -44.23 14.20 -34.75
CA GLY A 847 -44.85 13.26 -35.70
C GLY A 847 -44.04 13.02 -36.98
N ILE A 848 -42.73 13.26 -36.94
CA ILE A 848 -41.81 13.13 -38.08
C ILE A 848 -41.02 11.82 -37.97
N SER A 849 -40.69 11.20 -39.10
CA SER A 849 -39.76 10.09 -39.19
C SER A 849 -38.40 10.56 -39.69
N ALA A 850 -37.32 9.84 -39.34
CA ALA A 850 -35.97 10.15 -39.79
C ALA A 850 -35.87 10.26 -41.32
N GLU A 851 -36.58 9.38 -42.05
CA GLU A 851 -36.67 9.43 -43.52
C GLU A 851 -37.33 10.68 -44.10
N MET A 852 -38.11 11.44 -43.32
CA MET A 852 -38.67 12.74 -43.71
C MET A 852 -37.77 13.89 -43.25
N ALA A 853 -37.23 13.81 -42.02
CA ALA A 853 -36.25 14.76 -41.50
C ALA A 853 -34.93 14.83 -42.31
N GLU A 854 -34.61 13.80 -43.09
CA GLU A 854 -33.47 13.80 -44.04
C GLU A 854 -33.84 14.25 -45.47
N LYS A 855 -35.10 14.63 -45.74
CA LYS A 855 -35.59 14.94 -47.11
C LYS A 855 -36.45 16.21 -47.25
N GLU A 856 -37.07 16.69 -46.17
CA GLU A 856 -38.03 17.80 -46.18
C GLU A 856 -37.77 18.76 -45.00
N ASP A 857 -37.75 20.08 -45.26
CA ASP A 857 -37.56 21.13 -44.26
C ASP A 857 -38.69 21.10 -43.20
N TYR A 858 -38.36 21.14 -41.90
CA TYR A 858 -39.36 21.11 -40.83
C TYR A 858 -39.76 22.51 -40.36
N ILE A 859 -41.05 22.84 -40.47
CA ILE A 859 -41.60 24.08 -39.91
C ILE A 859 -42.56 23.72 -38.76
N CYS A 860 -42.21 24.10 -37.53
CA CYS A 860 -43.05 23.85 -36.36
C CYS A 860 -44.37 24.62 -36.44
N THR A 861 -45.40 24.14 -35.74
CA THR A 861 -46.76 24.71 -35.76
C THR A 861 -46.79 26.21 -35.41
N SER A 862 -45.94 26.64 -34.46
CA SER A 862 -45.79 28.03 -34.04
C SER A 862 -45.15 28.96 -35.09
N CYS A 863 -44.41 28.41 -36.06
CA CYS A 863 -43.90 29.14 -37.22
C CYS A 863 -44.87 29.05 -38.40
N SER A 864 -45.38 27.85 -38.70
CA SER A 864 -46.34 27.59 -39.79
C SER A 864 -47.57 28.51 -39.74
N GLY A 865 -48.09 28.80 -38.54
CA GLY A 865 -49.19 29.75 -38.37
C GLY A 865 -48.88 31.21 -38.77
N LYS A 866 -47.61 31.66 -38.69
CA LYS A 866 -47.23 33.06 -38.90
C LYS A 866 -47.07 33.44 -40.38
N ASP A 867 -46.56 32.52 -41.22
CA ASP A 867 -46.37 32.77 -42.65
C ASP A 867 -47.70 32.94 -43.42
N SER A 868 -48.82 32.54 -42.82
CA SER A 868 -50.17 32.74 -43.38
C SER A 868 -50.54 34.21 -43.63
N HIS A 869 -49.89 35.16 -42.94
CA HIS A 869 -50.21 36.59 -43.03
C HIS A 869 -49.47 37.37 -44.13
N TYR A 870 -48.48 36.77 -44.81
CA TYR A 870 -47.64 37.46 -45.81
C TYR A 870 -47.80 36.96 -47.26
N ARG A 871 -48.91 36.29 -47.59
CA ARG A 871 -49.29 35.94 -48.97
C ARG A 871 -50.64 36.53 -49.39
N LYS A 872 -50.63 37.80 -49.78
CA LYS A 872 -51.64 38.45 -50.64
C LYS A 872 -51.03 39.61 -51.43
#